data_AF-A0AAE9Z1G3-F1
#
_entry.id   AF-A0AAE9Z1G3-F1
#
_cell.length_a   1.000
_cell.length_b   1.000
_cell.length_c   1.000
_cell.angle_alpha   90.00
_cell.angle_beta   90.00
_cell.angle_gamma   90.00
#
_symmetry.space_group_name_H-M   'P 1'
#
loop_
_entity.id
_entity.type
_entity.pdbx_description
1 polymer ?
#
loop_
_entity_poly.entity_id
_entity_poly.type
_entity_poly.pdbx_seq_one_letter_code
_entity_poly.pdbx_strand_id
1 'polypeptide(L)'
;MNLKLLSRPDRTLTAEKLLILSAVFCFAILHYQGDKRTGLLTPATLYTYDLSMAFKSVAQGVKVSTYLPQTSPRQQIVSETADAPHMELSRSYSVAGQLGVWQGEGQADSIHYRAKIKTTPVKYQLLADSEVEANRDENYSDYLQETEAIAVNHPEIDALWQEIKPKNANNLQQSLQAIYDYTAGLETLPFKGTTSSLTALRLGAASCNGKSRLFVSLVRGLGLPARLVGGVVLNEGKKRTSHQWVEVFIQGYWIPFDPTNGYFAELPGHYLELYRGDQSLFKHTANIQFDYQFSSAENRVAPGLYFNSYQQADDTINLAKLFKPFHLSEQTIAIFLLFPLCALITTFFRNLVGLQTFGVFVPMLVAITCTYSGLFSGLLGVLLVVLVAYLSLVLLEKVRLLVIPRLAATMTIITIFVLLVFYFLPGRHAMNTGIFALFPVVIISFIAEKLTQLSSERDWQGLLSRSAGTLVVIAVCYGFLQSIYLQSIFTLYPEALLIVLALQIGIGRWNGIRLSELIRFNGLLKKQEAVIGINERNREIVYRLNNAKDLLLAADKLKTKQVLAGFDIAVPDTLFSCHSHSQVQQLEAILARHKAFVIKPNCGSQGNGIVVITGRSGETFTSAGGKCWTVQMLKDHVSDIISGSFSQHGEQDIAYIEPLIRQDSRLQSLAPGGLADIRVIVANKVVIAAMLRLPTAKSQGKANLHQGAIGASVCLESGKLTHASLQGKSLNRHPDTGAELAGFTLPYWPEILHMSRECARAMPLGYLGVDICIDQQQGPLVLEVNGRPGLEIQNVQQKSLTREHFYPQVEPV
;
A
#
# COMPACT_ATOMS: atom_id res chain seq x y z
N MET A 1 -26.29 21.87 1.78
CA MET A 1 -25.31 21.84 0.66
C MET A 1 -25.91 20.95 -0.42
N ASN A 2 -26.31 21.53 -1.56
CA ASN A 2 -27.12 20.83 -2.57
C ASN A 2 -26.23 19.84 -3.36
N LEU A 3 -26.40 18.54 -3.14
CA LEU A 3 -25.62 17.46 -3.81
C LEU A 3 -25.71 17.48 -5.34
N LYS A 4 -26.69 18.20 -5.92
CA LYS A 4 -26.84 18.43 -7.37
C LYS A 4 -25.71 19.27 -8.01
N LEU A 5 -24.84 19.90 -7.22
CA LEU A 5 -23.66 20.62 -7.73
C LEU A 5 -22.43 19.70 -7.92
N LEU A 6 -22.44 18.47 -7.39
CA LEU A 6 -21.28 17.56 -7.40
C LEU A 6 -21.22 16.64 -8.62
N SER A 7 -22.34 16.46 -9.34
CA SER A 7 -22.37 15.79 -10.63
C SER A 7 -23.50 16.39 -11.47
N ARG A 8 -23.16 16.93 -12.65
CA ARG A 8 -24.14 17.16 -13.71
C ARG A 8 -24.11 15.92 -14.62
N PRO A 9 -25.24 15.23 -14.83
CA PRO A 9 -25.27 14.00 -15.60
C PRO A 9 -24.99 14.34 -17.07
N ASP A 10 -23.78 14.04 -17.54
CA ASP A 10 -23.55 13.95 -18.98
C ASP A 10 -24.01 12.57 -19.44
N ARG A 11 -24.80 12.52 -20.50
CA ARG A 11 -25.37 11.29 -21.08
C ARG A 11 -24.25 10.38 -21.57
N THR A 12 -23.67 9.53 -20.73
CA THR A 12 -22.80 8.44 -21.20
C THR A 12 -23.26 7.10 -20.66
N LEU A 13 -24.34 6.63 -21.29
CA LEU A 13 -24.95 5.31 -21.22
C LEU A 13 -23.92 4.16 -21.19
N THR A 14 -22.69 4.32 -21.69
CA THR A 14 -21.71 3.23 -21.86
C THR A 14 -20.94 2.86 -20.59
N ALA A 15 -20.56 3.80 -19.73
CA ALA A 15 -19.81 3.47 -18.50
C ALA A 15 -20.74 2.89 -17.44
N GLU A 16 -21.94 3.46 -17.29
CA GLU A 16 -23.01 2.90 -16.46
C GLU A 16 -23.45 1.53 -16.99
N LYS A 17 -23.60 1.35 -18.32
CA LYS A 17 -23.83 0.02 -18.89
C LYS A 17 -22.69 -0.94 -18.59
N LEU A 18 -21.43 -0.54 -18.66
CA LEU A 18 -20.31 -1.42 -18.35
C LEU A 18 -20.32 -1.83 -16.86
N LEU A 19 -20.57 -0.87 -15.96
CA LEU A 19 -20.70 -1.10 -14.52
C LEU A 19 -21.89 -2.01 -14.21
N ILE A 20 -23.04 -1.76 -14.83
CA ILE A 20 -24.25 -2.60 -14.71
C ILE A 20 -23.98 -3.98 -15.30
N LEU A 21 -23.34 -4.11 -16.47
CA LEU A 21 -23.05 -5.39 -17.10
C LEU A 21 -22.03 -6.20 -16.26
N SER A 22 -20.99 -5.56 -15.74
CA SER A 22 -20.02 -6.18 -14.83
C SER A 22 -20.67 -6.57 -13.50
N ALA A 23 -21.55 -5.73 -12.95
CA ALA A 23 -22.29 -6.02 -11.73
C ALA A 23 -23.32 -7.16 -11.94
N VAL A 24 -24.04 -7.17 -13.06
CA VAL A 24 -24.98 -8.23 -13.45
C VAL A 24 -24.24 -9.54 -13.73
N PHE A 25 -23.09 -9.49 -14.41
CA PHE A 25 -22.26 -10.67 -14.65
C PHE A 25 -21.69 -11.23 -13.35
N CYS A 26 -21.14 -10.38 -12.48
CA CYS A 26 -20.69 -10.79 -11.15
C CYS A 26 -21.85 -11.31 -10.29
N PHE A 27 -23.00 -10.65 -10.31
CA PHE A 27 -24.19 -11.09 -9.58
C PHE A 27 -24.71 -12.43 -10.11
N ALA A 28 -24.72 -12.65 -11.42
CA ALA A 28 -25.09 -13.93 -12.03
C ALA A 28 -24.12 -15.06 -11.63
N ILE A 29 -22.81 -14.79 -11.60
CA ILE A 29 -21.80 -15.75 -11.12
C ILE A 29 -21.94 -16.00 -9.62
N LEU A 30 -22.12 -14.94 -8.82
CA LEU A 30 -22.30 -15.03 -7.37
C LEU A 30 -23.60 -15.76 -7.01
N HIS A 31 -24.67 -15.57 -7.77
CA HIS A 31 -25.95 -16.26 -7.55
C HIS A 31 -25.88 -17.73 -8.00
N TYR A 32 -25.21 -18.02 -9.13
CA TYR A 32 -25.01 -19.38 -9.61
C TYR A 32 -24.06 -20.22 -8.72
N GLN A 33 -23.05 -19.59 -8.12
CA GLN A 33 -22.04 -20.26 -7.29
C GLN A 33 -22.22 -20.07 -5.77
N GLY A 34 -23.12 -19.18 -5.35
CA GLY A 34 -23.22 -18.65 -3.98
C GLY A 34 -23.70 -19.67 -2.95
N ASP A 35 -24.62 -20.56 -3.33
CA ASP A 35 -25.28 -21.44 -2.36
C ASP A 35 -24.33 -22.49 -1.75
N LYS A 36 -23.19 -22.78 -2.41
CA LYS A 36 -22.18 -23.76 -1.95
C LYS A 36 -20.93 -23.15 -1.29
N ARG A 37 -20.70 -21.83 -1.40
CA ARG A 37 -19.42 -21.18 -1.02
C ARG A 37 -19.54 -20.09 0.06
N THR A 38 -20.74 -19.75 0.52
CA THR A 38 -20.97 -18.71 1.54
C THR A 38 -20.22 -18.94 2.85
N GLY A 39 -20.12 -20.20 3.30
CA GLY A 39 -19.35 -20.56 4.51
C GLY A 39 -17.83 -20.37 4.39
N LEU A 40 -17.30 -20.14 3.18
CA LEU A 40 -15.88 -19.86 2.94
C LEU A 40 -15.55 -18.36 2.95
N LEU A 41 -16.56 -17.47 3.01
CA LEU A 41 -16.34 -16.03 3.12
C LEU A 41 -15.94 -15.61 4.53
N THR A 42 -16.40 -16.35 5.55
CA THR A 42 -16.05 -16.09 6.95
C THR A 42 -14.64 -16.56 7.26
N PRO A 43 -13.81 -15.74 7.96
CA PRO A 43 -12.49 -16.15 8.40
C PRO A 43 -12.52 -17.48 9.14
N ALA A 44 -11.60 -18.40 8.79
CA ALA A 44 -11.41 -19.64 9.54
C ALA A 44 -10.17 -19.53 10.43
N THR A 45 -10.22 -20.17 11.59
CA THR A 45 -9.05 -20.31 12.45
C THR A 45 -8.18 -21.47 11.95
N LEU A 46 -6.90 -21.17 11.72
CA LEU A 46 -5.87 -22.12 11.35
C LEU A 46 -4.75 -22.03 12.37
N TYR A 47 -4.36 -23.17 12.93
CA TYR A 47 -3.25 -23.22 13.87
C TYR A 47 -1.98 -23.67 13.15
N THR A 48 -0.88 -22.98 13.42
CA THR A 48 0.45 -23.48 13.07
C THR A 48 0.99 -24.24 14.27
N TYR A 49 1.35 -25.50 14.06
CA TYR A 49 2.04 -26.36 15.01
C TYR A 49 3.50 -26.51 14.58
N ASP A 50 4.43 -26.01 15.39
CA ASP A 50 5.86 -26.13 15.20
C ASP A 50 6.45 -26.98 16.33
N LEU A 51 7.16 -28.05 15.95
CA LEU A 51 7.94 -28.90 16.85
C LEU A 51 9.42 -28.77 16.47
N SER A 52 10.20 -28.22 17.39
CA SER A 52 11.65 -28.18 17.28
C SER A 52 12.26 -29.17 18.26
N MET A 53 13.08 -30.07 17.77
CA MET A 53 13.85 -31.03 18.56
C MET A 53 15.32 -30.81 18.27
N ALA A 54 16.14 -30.77 19.31
CA ALA A 54 17.58 -30.59 19.24
C ALA A 54 18.26 -31.71 20.02
N PHE A 55 19.34 -32.25 19.48
CA PHE A 55 20.15 -33.29 20.13
C PHE A 55 21.59 -33.24 19.64
N LYS A 56 22.49 -33.92 20.35
CA LYS A 56 23.85 -34.16 19.86
C LYS A 56 23.96 -35.58 19.33
N SER A 57 24.36 -35.72 18.08
CA SER A 57 24.58 -37.02 17.47
C SER A 57 25.79 -37.74 18.04
N VAL A 58 25.69 -39.07 18.05
CA VAL A 58 26.72 -40.02 18.49
C VAL A 58 27.10 -40.87 17.29
N ALA A 59 28.36 -41.31 17.20
CA ALA A 59 28.91 -42.02 16.05
C ALA A 59 28.14 -43.30 15.61
N GLN A 60 27.30 -43.87 16.49
CA GLN A 60 26.50 -45.08 16.21
C GLN A 60 25.11 -44.78 15.61
N GLY A 61 24.82 -43.54 15.24
CA GLY A 61 23.54 -43.11 14.68
C GLY A 61 22.54 -42.67 15.75
N VAL A 62 21.62 -41.79 15.35
CA VAL A 62 20.54 -41.25 16.19
C VAL A 62 19.20 -41.64 15.63
N LYS A 63 18.33 -42.12 16.52
CA LYS A 63 16.92 -42.36 16.24
C LYS A 63 16.09 -41.49 17.18
N VAL A 64 15.18 -40.70 16.62
CA VAL A 64 14.19 -39.92 17.36
C VAL A 64 12.82 -40.25 16.79
N SER A 65 11.85 -40.49 17.65
CA SER A 65 10.47 -40.78 17.25
C SER A 65 9.46 -40.04 18.10
N THR A 66 8.39 -39.58 17.45
CA THR A 66 7.27 -38.89 18.08
C THR A 66 5.99 -39.07 17.28
N TYR A 67 4.85 -38.78 17.90
CA TYR A 67 3.56 -38.82 17.22
C TYR A 67 3.32 -37.53 16.44
N LEU A 68 2.92 -37.71 15.18
CA LEU A 68 2.62 -36.62 14.27
C LEU A 68 1.11 -36.38 14.21
N PRO A 69 0.67 -35.14 13.91
CA PRO A 69 -0.73 -34.85 13.64
C PRO A 69 -1.30 -35.78 12.57
N GLN A 70 -2.53 -36.23 12.77
CA GLN A 70 -3.28 -37.02 11.78
C GLN A 70 -4.65 -36.37 11.52
N THR A 71 -5.14 -36.43 10.28
CA THR A 71 -6.49 -35.97 9.94
C THR A 71 -7.54 -36.85 10.64
N SER A 72 -8.51 -36.21 11.31
CA SER A 72 -9.67 -36.83 11.96
C SER A 72 -10.92 -35.98 11.71
N PRO A 73 -12.13 -36.43 12.10
CA PRO A 73 -13.33 -35.59 11.98
C PRO A 73 -13.19 -34.21 12.65
N ARG A 74 -12.33 -34.10 13.67
CA ARG A 74 -12.11 -32.87 14.43
C ARG A 74 -10.97 -32.02 13.89
N GLN A 75 -9.94 -32.61 13.29
CA GLN A 75 -8.74 -31.90 12.85
C GLN A 75 -8.33 -32.26 11.42
N GLN A 76 -8.04 -31.26 10.61
CA GLN A 76 -7.63 -31.39 9.22
C GLN A 76 -6.25 -30.77 9.00
N ILE A 77 -5.31 -31.56 8.49
CA ILE A 77 -3.99 -31.08 8.12
C ILE A 77 -4.09 -30.40 6.76
N VAL A 78 -3.69 -29.13 6.69
CA VAL A 78 -3.70 -28.32 5.47
C VAL A 78 -2.38 -28.48 4.73
N SER A 79 -1.27 -28.42 5.46
CA SER A 79 0.08 -28.58 4.92
C SER A 79 1.02 -29.02 6.03
N GLU A 80 2.01 -29.85 5.71
CA GLU A 80 3.08 -30.23 6.62
C GLU A 80 4.44 -30.15 5.92
N THR A 81 5.47 -29.80 6.68
CA THR A 81 6.86 -29.75 6.25
C THR A 81 7.74 -30.27 7.37
N ALA A 82 8.69 -31.15 7.04
CA ALA A 82 9.69 -31.64 7.97
C ALA A 82 11.07 -31.29 7.42
N ASP A 83 11.81 -30.46 8.13
CA ASP A 83 13.20 -30.13 7.86
C ASP A 83 14.09 -30.79 8.92
N ALA A 84 14.90 -31.75 8.51
CA ALA A 84 15.75 -32.54 9.39
C ALA A 84 17.06 -32.84 8.66
N PRO A 85 18.03 -31.92 8.70
CA PRO A 85 19.31 -32.09 8.02
C PRO A 85 19.98 -33.41 8.44
N HIS A 86 20.44 -34.19 7.44
CA HIS A 86 21.13 -35.47 7.65
C HIS A 86 20.29 -36.57 8.33
N MET A 87 18.95 -36.48 8.28
CA MET A 87 18.06 -37.53 8.77
C MET A 87 17.00 -37.92 7.75
N GLU A 88 16.62 -39.19 7.76
CA GLU A 88 15.51 -39.72 6.96
C GLU A 88 14.27 -39.91 7.84
N LEU A 89 13.12 -39.41 7.36
CA LEU A 89 11.82 -39.56 8.02
C LEU A 89 11.07 -40.78 7.46
N SER A 90 10.81 -41.76 8.32
CA SER A 90 9.85 -42.83 8.08
C SER A 90 8.58 -42.63 8.91
N ARG A 91 7.43 -43.02 8.37
CA ARG A 91 6.12 -42.89 9.04
C ARG A 91 5.49 -44.28 9.20
N SER A 92 5.00 -44.59 10.39
CA SER A 92 4.20 -45.79 10.65
C SER A 92 2.87 -45.43 11.30
N TYR A 93 1.84 -46.23 11.03
CA TYR A 93 0.50 -46.04 11.58
C TYR A 93 0.21 -47.14 12.60
N SER A 94 -0.36 -46.74 13.73
CA SER A 94 -0.78 -47.64 14.81
C SER A 94 -2.15 -47.21 15.33
N VAL A 95 -2.77 -48.06 16.16
CA VAL A 95 -4.01 -47.72 16.89
C VAL A 95 -3.82 -46.48 17.78
N ALA A 96 -2.59 -46.28 18.27
CA ALA A 96 -2.22 -45.11 19.06
C ALA A 96 -2.08 -43.83 18.22
N GLY A 97 -1.94 -43.91 16.89
CA GLY A 97 -1.74 -42.76 16.01
C GLY A 97 -0.57 -42.93 15.05
N GLN A 98 -0.24 -41.87 14.32
CA GLN A 98 0.82 -41.82 13.33
C GLN A 98 2.17 -41.51 14.00
N LEU A 99 3.11 -42.45 13.94
CA LEU A 99 4.45 -42.31 14.49
C LEU A 99 5.44 -41.88 13.39
N GLY A 100 6.08 -40.73 13.59
CA GLY A 100 7.22 -40.28 12.79
C GLY A 100 8.52 -40.75 13.43
N VAL A 101 9.39 -41.37 12.63
CA VAL A 101 10.67 -41.89 13.07
C VAL A 101 11.76 -41.30 12.17
N TRP A 102 12.60 -40.45 12.76
CA TRP A 102 13.78 -39.92 12.11
C TRP A 102 14.99 -40.76 12.49
N GLN A 103 15.74 -41.18 11.48
CA GLN A 103 16.99 -41.91 11.66
C GLN A 103 18.08 -41.22 10.84
N GLY A 104 19.23 -41.00 11.44
CA GLY A 104 20.38 -40.37 10.80
C GLY A 104 21.69 -40.72 11.47
N GLU A 105 22.79 -40.38 10.82
CA GLU A 105 24.15 -40.63 11.29
C GLU A 105 25.01 -39.35 11.20
N GLY A 106 26.18 -39.35 11.84
CA GLY A 106 27.15 -38.26 11.69
C GLY A 106 26.70 -36.93 12.32
N GLN A 107 26.44 -35.90 11.48
CA GLN A 107 26.23 -34.49 11.88
C GLN A 107 24.78 -34.11 12.22
N ALA A 108 23.85 -35.07 12.30
CA ALA A 108 22.46 -34.77 12.65
C ALA A 108 22.34 -34.13 14.06
N ASP A 109 21.70 -32.98 14.17
CA ASP A 109 21.58 -32.26 15.44
C ASP A 109 20.19 -31.68 15.73
N SER A 110 19.31 -31.65 14.72
CA SER A 110 18.03 -30.96 14.82
C SER A 110 16.96 -31.54 13.89
N ILE A 111 15.72 -31.45 14.35
CA ILE A 111 14.51 -31.76 13.58
C ILE A 111 13.52 -30.64 13.79
N HIS A 112 13.03 -30.07 12.69
CA HIS A 112 11.99 -29.06 12.66
C HIS A 112 10.78 -29.59 11.88
N TYR A 113 9.72 -29.93 12.60
CA TYR A 113 8.45 -30.33 12.00
C TYR A 113 7.43 -29.19 12.14
N ARG A 114 6.80 -28.78 11.03
CA ARG A 114 5.76 -27.76 11.00
C ARG A 114 4.53 -28.29 10.29
N ALA A 115 3.36 -28.09 10.90
CA ALA A 115 2.06 -28.37 10.29
C ALA A 115 1.10 -27.20 10.44
N LYS A 116 0.31 -26.92 9.40
CA LYS A 116 -0.85 -26.02 9.48
C LYS A 116 -2.10 -26.88 9.60
N ILE A 117 -2.89 -26.65 10.64
CA ILE A 117 -3.98 -27.54 11.04
C ILE A 117 -5.23 -26.72 11.32
N LYS A 118 -6.35 -27.14 10.73
CA LYS A 118 -7.67 -26.63 11.11
C LYS A 118 -8.28 -27.60 12.10
N THR A 119 -8.77 -27.10 13.22
CA THR A 119 -9.43 -27.89 14.24
C THR A 119 -10.82 -27.33 14.51
N THR A 120 -11.73 -28.21 14.93
CA THR A 120 -13.13 -27.86 15.22
C THR A 120 -13.42 -28.14 16.70
N PRO A 121 -14.06 -27.22 17.45
CA PRO A 121 -14.51 -27.52 18.81
C PRO A 121 -15.63 -28.56 18.77
N VAL A 122 -15.72 -29.38 19.82
CA VAL A 122 -16.82 -30.33 20.02
C VAL A 122 -17.43 -30.14 21.41
N LYS A 123 -18.76 -30.26 21.49
CA LYS A 123 -19.51 -30.20 22.74
C LYS A 123 -20.64 -31.20 22.66
N TYR A 124 -20.72 -32.09 23.65
CA TYR A 124 -21.74 -33.11 23.76
C TYR A 124 -22.70 -32.73 24.88
N GLN A 125 -23.98 -33.07 24.69
CA GLN A 125 -24.99 -32.99 25.74
C GLN A 125 -25.29 -34.41 26.20
N LEU A 126 -24.98 -34.70 27.46
CA LEU A 126 -25.38 -35.97 28.08
C LEU A 126 -26.87 -35.88 28.43
N LEU A 127 -27.62 -36.94 28.12
CA LEU A 127 -29.05 -37.00 28.46
C LEU A 127 -29.21 -37.23 29.97
N ALA A 128 -30.08 -36.44 30.60
CA ALA A 128 -30.24 -36.42 32.05
C ALA A 128 -30.76 -37.74 32.64
N ASP A 129 -31.47 -38.55 31.85
CA ASP A 129 -32.08 -39.82 32.30
C ASP A 129 -31.31 -41.07 31.84
N SER A 130 -30.13 -40.92 31.24
CA SER A 130 -29.34 -42.07 30.80
C SER A 130 -28.76 -42.85 31.99
N GLU A 131 -28.88 -44.17 31.94
CA GLU A 131 -28.26 -45.06 32.93
C GLU A 131 -26.83 -45.48 32.53
N VAL A 132 -26.03 -45.87 33.51
CA VAL A 132 -24.71 -46.48 33.29
C VAL A 132 -24.90 -47.90 32.79
N GLU A 133 -24.70 -48.12 31.49
CA GLU A 133 -24.70 -49.44 30.88
C GLU A 133 -23.27 -49.94 30.66
N ALA A 134 -22.91 -51.04 31.33
CA ALA A 134 -21.60 -51.66 31.13
C ALA A 134 -21.46 -52.14 29.68
N ASN A 135 -20.37 -51.73 29.02
CA ASN A 135 -20.12 -52.08 27.63
C ASN A 135 -19.75 -53.57 27.51
N ARG A 136 -20.42 -54.29 26.60
CA ARG A 136 -20.22 -55.73 26.36
C ARG A 136 -19.63 -56.04 24.99
N ASP A 137 -19.24 -55.02 24.22
CA ASP A 137 -18.65 -55.19 22.89
C ASP A 137 -17.16 -55.52 23.03
N GLU A 138 -16.76 -56.68 22.53
CA GLU A 138 -15.39 -57.20 22.61
C GLU A 138 -14.37 -56.27 21.97
N ASN A 139 -14.77 -55.45 20.98
CA ASN A 139 -13.91 -54.47 20.32
C ASN A 139 -13.36 -53.38 21.26
N TYR A 140 -13.98 -53.18 22.42
CA TYR A 140 -13.58 -52.17 23.40
C TYR A 140 -13.02 -52.75 24.70
N SER A 141 -12.84 -54.07 24.77
CA SER A 141 -12.35 -54.78 25.96
C SER A 141 -11.01 -54.25 26.47
N ASP A 142 -10.07 -53.92 25.58
CA ASP A 142 -8.77 -53.30 25.90
C ASP A 142 -8.91 -51.96 26.65
N TYR A 143 -10.01 -51.24 26.46
CA TYR A 143 -10.28 -49.96 27.11
C TYR A 143 -11.01 -50.10 28.46
N LEU A 144 -11.27 -51.32 28.90
CA LEU A 144 -11.83 -51.66 30.22
C LEU A 144 -10.78 -52.27 31.16
N GLN A 145 -9.71 -52.84 30.63
CA GLN A 145 -8.69 -53.54 31.41
C GLN A 145 -7.78 -52.60 32.23
N GLU A 146 -7.18 -53.15 33.28
CA GLU A 146 -6.15 -52.47 34.05
C GLU A 146 -4.81 -52.41 33.29
N THR A 147 -4.00 -51.40 33.59
CA THR A 147 -2.63 -51.27 33.09
C THR A 147 -1.69 -50.94 34.25
N GLU A 148 -0.38 -51.03 34.02
CA GLU A 148 0.65 -50.73 35.06
C GLU A 148 0.42 -49.36 35.75
N ALA A 149 -0.06 -48.36 35.01
CA ALA A 149 -0.34 -47.02 35.53
C ALA A 149 -1.82 -46.75 35.86
N ILE A 150 -2.75 -47.62 35.44
CA ILE A 150 -4.20 -47.45 35.60
C ILE A 150 -4.74 -48.68 36.33
N ALA A 151 -4.82 -48.61 37.65
CA ALA A 151 -5.42 -49.65 38.48
C ALA A 151 -6.93 -49.51 38.43
N VAL A 152 -7.66 -50.59 38.13
CA VAL A 152 -9.14 -50.58 38.06
C VAL A 152 -9.74 -51.31 39.26
N ASN A 153 -9.29 -52.54 39.54
CA ASN A 153 -9.85 -53.42 40.58
C ASN A 153 -9.09 -53.31 41.93
N HIS A 154 -8.64 -52.11 42.30
CA HIS A 154 -7.83 -51.92 43.52
C HIS A 154 -8.70 -51.42 44.70
N PRO A 155 -8.55 -51.96 45.93
CA PRO A 155 -9.40 -51.59 47.07
C PRO A 155 -9.48 -50.10 47.38
N GLU A 156 -8.40 -49.35 47.18
CA GLU A 156 -8.39 -47.87 47.35
C GLU A 156 -9.23 -47.13 46.28
N ILE A 157 -9.26 -47.63 45.04
CA ILE A 157 -10.08 -47.05 43.97
C ILE A 157 -11.56 -47.34 44.24
N ASP A 158 -11.87 -48.57 44.67
CA ASP A 158 -13.23 -48.96 45.08
C ASP A 158 -13.71 -48.12 46.27
N ALA A 159 -12.86 -47.93 47.29
CA ALA A 159 -13.16 -47.11 48.45
C ALA A 159 -13.43 -45.64 48.06
N LEU A 160 -12.62 -45.09 47.16
CA LEU A 160 -12.84 -43.75 46.61
C LEU A 160 -14.18 -43.66 45.90
N TRP A 161 -14.53 -44.64 45.06
CA TRP A 161 -15.83 -44.64 44.39
C TRP A 161 -16.99 -44.69 45.39
N GLN A 162 -16.89 -45.48 46.47
CA GLN A 162 -17.92 -45.50 47.52
C GLN A 162 -18.08 -44.15 48.23
N GLU A 163 -17.01 -43.36 48.34
CA GLU A 163 -17.01 -42.02 48.94
C GLU A 163 -17.66 -40.97 48.04
N ILE A 164 -17.30 -40.95 46.75
CA ILE A 164 -17.70 -39.87 45.82
C ILE A 164 -18.99 -40.15 45.05
N LYS A 165 -19.49 -41.40 45.04
CA LYS A 165 -20.65 -41.77 44.23
C LYS A 165 -21.89 -40.89 44.54
N PRO A 166 -22.64 -40.47 43.52
CA PRO A 166 -23.85 -39.68 43.72
C PRO A 166 -24.98 -40.50 44.35
N LYS A 167 -26.04 -39.82 44.83
CA LYS A 167 -27.23 -40.49 45.38
C LYS A 167 -27.87 -41.48 44.40
N ASN A 168 -27.88 -41.14 43.12
CA ASN A 168 -28.28 -42.04 42.04
C ASN A 168 -27.05 -42.45 41.21
N ALA A 169 -26.32 -43.46 41.69
CA ALA A 169 -25.11 -43.98 41.03
C ALA A 169 -25.38 -44.64 39.67
N ASN A 170 -26.64 -45.00 39.38
CA ASN A 170 -27.02 -45.53 38.06
C ASN A 170 -27.15 -44.42 37.01
N ASN A 171 -27.27 -43.15 37.40
CA ASN A 171 -27.38 -42.05 36.46
C ASN A 171 -26.00 -41.70 35.85
N LEU A 172 -25.88 -41.86 34.53
CA LEU A 172 -24.61 -41.68 33.81
C LEU A 172 -24.02 -40.28 33.99
N GLN A 173 -24.85 -39.24 33.84
CA GLN A 173 -24.38 -37.86 33.96
C GLN A 173 -23.90 -37.56 35.38
N GLN A 174 -24.66 -37.96 36.41
CA GLN A 174 -24.26 -37.74 37.81
C GLN A 174 -22.99 -38.51 38.16
N SER A 175 -22.85 -39.75 37.70
CA SER A 175 -21.67 -40.57 37.96
C SER A 175 -20.41 -40.01 37.29
N LEU A 176 -20.50 -39.58 36.03
CA LEU A 176 -19.38 -38.91 35.35
C LEU A 176 -19.07 -37.54 35.95
N GLN A 177 -20.07 -36.79 36.39
CA GLN A 177 -19.88 -35.50 37.06
C GLN A 177 -19.13 -35.68 38.39
N ALA A 178 -19.49 -36.68 39.21
CA ALA A 178 -18.80 -36.95 40.47
C ALA A 178 -17.32 -37.32 40.26
N ILE A 179 -17.04 -38.18 39.28
CA ILE A 179 -15.65 -38.54 38.91
C ILE A 179 -14.89 -37.30 38.41
N TYR A 180 -15.54 -36.50 37.57
CA TYR A 180 -14.96 -35.27 37.04
C TYR A 180 -14.65 -34.26 38.15
N ASP A 181 -15.60 -33.96 39.02
CA ASP A 181 -15.45 -32.98 40.10
C ASP A 181 -14.33 -33.37 41.05
N TYR A 182 -14.25 -34.65 41.42
CA TYR A 182 -13.17 -35.15 42.27
C TYR A 182 -11.81 -35.00 41.61
N THR A 183 -11.66 -35.50 40.39
CA THR A 183 -10.37 -35.48 39.66
C THR A 183 -9.95 -34.06 39.25
N ALA A 184 -10.91 -33.17 38.98
CA ALA A 184 -10.66 -31.76 38.74
C ALA A 184 -10.23 -31.03 40.02
N GLY A 185 -10.83 -31.38 41.16
CA GLY A 185 -10.53 -30.83 42.48
C GLY A 185 -9.16 -31.20 43.06
N LEU A 186 -8.48 -32.22 42.53
CA LEU A 186 -7.09 -32.54 42.90
C LEU A 186 -6.15 -31.35 42.65
N GLU A 187 -5.15 -31.16 43.50
CA GLU A 187 -4.17 -30.07 43.28
C GLU A 187 -3.34 -30.34 42.02
N THR A 188 -3.18 -29.34 41.14
CA THR A 188 -2.40 -29.48 39.91
C THR A 188 -0.92 -29.17 40.18
N LEU A 189 -0.07 -30.21 40.19
CA LEU A 189 1.38 -30.06 40.43
C LEU A 189 2.22 -30.59 39.25
N PRO A 190 3.32 -29.92 38.89
CA PRO A 190 4.23 -30.37 37.84
C PRO A 190 5.14 -31.50 38.36
N PHE A 191 4.68 -32.75 38.27
CA PHE A 191 5.50 -33.92 38.59
C PHE A 191 6.46 -34.27 37.44
N LYS A 192 7.72 -34.58 37.79
CA LYS A 192 8.69 -35.20 36.87
C LYS A 192 8.60 -36.73 37.03
N GLY A 193 7.97 -37.41 36.06
CA GLY A 193 7.87 -38.88 36.03
C GLY A 193 6.45 -39.39 35.80
N THR A 194 6.29 -40.71 35.82
CA THR A 194 5.01 -41.40 35.63
C THR A 194 4.19 -41.37 36.92
N THR A 195 3.11 -40.59 36.96
CA THR A 195 2.14 -40.61 38.07
C THR A 195 1.01 -41.60 37.75
N SER A 196 0.96 -42.75 38.42
CA SER A 196 -0.15 -43.70 38.26
C SER A 196 -1.45 -43.17 38.89
N SER A 197 -2.57 -43.78 38.54
CA SER A 197 -3.89 -43.55 39.17
C SER A 197 -3.84 -43.63 40.69
N LEU A 198 -3.22 -44.68 41.26
CA LEU A 198 -3.06 -44.84 42.71
C LEU A 198 -2.16 -43.76 43.33
N THR A 199 -1.08 -43.38 42.65
CA THR A 199 -0.20 -42.30 43.14
C THR A 199 -0.95 -40.97 43.16
N ALA A 200 -1.75 -40.68 42.13
CA ALA A 200 -2.58 -39.48 42.09
C ALA A 200 -3.60 -39.44 43.24
N LEU A 201 -4.25 -40.58 43.52
CA LEU A 201 -5.18 -40.72 44.64
C LEU A 201 -4.49 -40.47 45.99
N ARG A 202 -3.38 -41.19 46.26
CA ARG A 202 -2.68 -41.10 47.56
C ARG A 202 -2.08 -39.74 47.85
N LEU A 203 -1.64 -39.01 46.81
CA LEU A 203 -1.06 -37.68 46.97
C LEU A 203 -2.10 -36.57 47.07
N GLY A 204 -3.34 -36.79 46.61
CA GLY A 204 -4.34 -35.72 46.47
C GLY A 204 -3.96 -34.64 45.43
N ALA A 205 -2.86 -34.86 44.70
CA ALA A 205 -2.26 -33.92 43.77
C ALA A 205 -1.63 -34.66 42.59
N ALA A 206 -1.79 -34.13 41.36
CA ALA A 206 -1.26 -34.76 40.16
C ALA A 206 -1.08 -33.78 38.99
N SER A 207 -0.24 -34.15 38.03
CA SER A 207 -0.18 -33.49 36.72
C SER A 207 -1.38 -33.91 35.85
N CYS A 208 -1.53 -33.32 34.66
CA CYS A 208 -2.63 -33.65 33.74
C CYS A 208 -2.73 -35.15 33.42
N ASN A 209 -1.59 -35.82 33.31
CA ASN A 209 -1.51 -37.26 33.09
C ASN A 209 -2.05 -38.06 34.29
N GLY A 210 -1.64 -37.74 35.53
CA GLY A 210 -2.09 -38.46 36.72
C GLY A 210 -3.59 -38.25 37.01
N LYS A 211 -4.10 -37.03 36.85
CA LYS A 211 -5.55 -36.74 36.94
C LYS A 211 -6.34 -37.55 35.92
N SER A 212 -5.89 -37.57 34.66
CA SER A 212 -6.55 -38.32 33.58
C SER A 212 -6.50 -39.83 33.82
N ARG A 213 -5.40 -40.38 34.35
CA ARG A 213 -5.30 -41.81 34.71
C ARG A 213 -6.25 -42.20 35.83
N LEU A 214 -6.40 -41.38 36.86
CA LEU A 214 -7.38 -41.64 37.94
C LEU A 214 -8.82 -41.55 37.42
N PHE A 215 -9.11 -40.58 36.56
CA PHE A 215 -10.42 -40.49 35.90
C PHE A 215 -10.72 -41.75 35.09
N VAL A 216 -9.78 -42.21 34.25
CA VAL A 216 -9.94 -43.44 33.45
C VAL A 216 -10.12 -44.67 34.35
N SER A 217 -9.36 -44.77 35.44
CA SER A 217 -9.48 -45.84 36.43
C SER A 217 -10.90 -45.95 37.00
N LEU A 218 -11.46 -44.83 37.48
CA LEU A 218 -12.82 -44.77 38.02
C LEU A 218 -13.89 -45.11 36.97
N VAL A 219 -13.75 -44.58 35.74
CA VAL A 219 -14.72 -44.84 34.67
C VAL A 219 -14.69 -46.29 34.19
N ARG A 220 -13.50 -46.90 34.09
CA ARG A 220 -13.37 -48.34 33.78
C ARG A 220 -14.01 -49.21 34.87
N GLY A 221 -13.92 -48.79 36.13
CA GLY A 221 -14.60 -49.45 37.26
C GLY A 221 -16.13 -49.44 37.15
N LEU A 222 -16.71 -48.48 36.42
CA LEU A 222 -18.14 -48.45 36.09
C LEU A 222 -18.51 -49.34 34.89
N GLY A 223 -17.55 -50.03 34.28
CA GLY A 223 -17.75 -50.83 33.06
C GLY A 223 -17.86 -50.01 31.78
N LEU A 224 -17.42 -48.74 31.79
CA LEU A 224 -17.42 -47.87 30.62
C LEU A 224 -16.02 -47.83 29.97
N PRO A 225 -15.89 -48.07 28.66
CA PRO A 225 -14.60 -48.02 27.99
C PRO A 225 -14.06 -46.59 28.00
N ALA A 226 -12.84 -46.43 28.51
CA ALA A 226 -12.19 -45.13 28.60
C ALA A 226 -10.74 -45.20 28.13
N ARG A 227 -10.29 -44.14 27.45
CA ARG A 227 -8.92 -44.04 26.94
C ARG A 227 -8.32 -42.68 27.23
N LEU A 228 -7.00 -42.66 27.37
CA LEU A 228 -6.23 -41.43 27.39
C LEU A 228 -6.00 -40.94 25.96
N VAL A 229 -5.97 -39.63 25.79
CA VAL A 229 -5.59 -38.97 24.53
C VAL A 229 -4.54 -37.92 24.83
N GLY A 230 -3.44 -37.98 24.09
CA GLY A 230 -2.29 -37.10 24.28
C GLY A 230 -2.06 -36.19 23.10
N GLY A 231 -1.61 -34.98 23.40
CA GLY A 231 -1.40 -33.98 22.36
C GLY A 231 -0.95 -32.64 22.90
N VAL A 232 -1.35 -31.56 22.23
CA VAL A 232 -0.84 -30.21 22.48
C VAL A 232 -1.97 -29.20 22.45
N VAL A 233 -2.11 -28.43 23.52
CA VAL A 233 -2.99 -27.24 23.58
C VAL A 233 -2.33 -26.08 22.80
N LEU A 234 -2.83 -25.73 21.62
CA LEU A 234 -2.26 -24.78 20.66
C LEU A 234 -2.50 -23.32 21.05
N ASN A 235 -1.94 -22.91 22.19
CA ASN A 235 -1.94 -21.51 22.63
C ASN A 235 -0.80 -20.74 21.97
N GLU A 236 -0.96 -19.44 21.78
CA GLU A 236 0.12 -18.60 21.23
C GLU A 236 1.39 -18.67 22.09
N GLY A 237 2.52 -18.82 21.43
CA GLY A 237 3.84 -18.79 22.05
C GLY A 237 4.51 -20.16 22.08
N LYS A 238 5.52 -20.28 22.96
CA LYS A 238 6.38 -21.46 23.04
C LYS A 238 6.19 -22.19 24.37
N LYS A 239 6.18 -23.51 24.32
CA LYS A 239 6.04 -24.35 25.52
C LYS A 239 6.77 -25.68 25.36
N ARG A 240 7.01 -26.33 26.49
CA ARG A 240 7.63 -27.67 26.57
C ARG A 240 6.67 -28.75 27.05
N THR A 241 5.45 -28.37 27.40
CA THR A 241 4.46 -29.28 27.97
C THR A 241 3.49 -29.76 26.89
N SER A 242 3.37 -31.08 26.78
CA SER A 242 2.22 -31.73 26.18
C SER A 242 1.05 -31.71 27.17
N HIS A 243 -0.12 -32.10 26.68
CA HIS A 243 -1.32 -32.22 27.49
C HIS A 243 -1.97 -33.57 27.25
N GLN A 244 -2.64 -34.09 28.26
CA GLN A 244 -3.37 -35.35 28.19
C GLN A 244 -4.76 -35.17 28.79
N TRP A 245 -5.76 -35.69 28.10
CA TRP A 245 -7.15 -35.68 28.51
C TRP A 245 -7.75 -37.09 28.34
N VAL A 246 -9.03 -37.22 28.67
CA VAL A 246 -9.76 -38.49 28.66
C VAL A 246 -10.83 -38.49 27.59
N GLU A 247 -11.06 -39.64 26.97
CA GLU A 247 -12.28 -39.90 26.20
C GLU A 247 -12.98 -41.14 26.75
N VAL A 248 -14.31 -41.04 26.94
CA VAL A 248 -15.17 -42.12 27.40
C VAL A 248 -16.12 -42.52 26.28
N PHE A 249 -16.24 -43.81 26.02
CA PHE A 249 -17.12 -44.32 24.98
C PHE A 249 -18.56 -44.47 25.49
N ILE A 250 -19.47 -43.66 24.95
CA ILE A 250 -20.87 -43.58 25.37
C ILE A 250 -21.74 -43.60 24.11
N GLN A 251 -22.64 -44.58 24.00
CA GLN A 251 -23.65 -44.68 22.93
C GLN A 251 -23.08 -44.50 21.50
N GLY A 252 -21.90 -45.06 21.22
CA GLY A 252 -21.26 -44.98 19.90
C GLY A 252 -20.28 -43.80 19.70
N TYR A 253 -20.14 -42.92 20.69
CA TYR A 253 -19.30 -41.73 20.61
C TYR A 253 -18.20 -41.72 21.67
N TRP A 254 -17.00 -41.30 21.29
CA TRP A 254 -15.92 -40.97 22.23
C TRP A 254 -16.10 -39.54 22.72
N ILE A 255 -16.58 -39.40 23.96
CA ILE A 255 -16.89 -38.12 24.59
C ILE A 255 -15.67 -37.64 25.41
N PRO A 256 -15.12 -36.45 25.13
CA PRO A 256 -13.92 -35.96 25.79
C PRO A 256 -14.19 -35.30 27.16
N PHE A 257 -13.25 -35.48 28.09
CA PHE A 257 -13.23 -34.87 29.41
C PHE A 257 -11.80 -34.42 29.74
N ASP A 258 -11.67 -33.19 30.24
CA ASP A 258 -10.40 -32.63 30.70
C ASP A 258 -10.55 -32.09 32.13
N PRO A 259 -10.24 -32.92 33.15
CA PRO A 259 -10.30 -32.50 34.55
C PRO A 259 -9.23 -31.46 34.90
N THR A 260 -8.19 -31.29 34.08
CA THR A 260 -7.12 -30.33 34.39
C THR A 260 -7.51 -28.91 33.96
N ASN A 261 -8.11 -28.77 32.78
CA ASN A 261 -8.43 -27.46 32.20
C ASN A 261 -9.92 -27.08 32.27
N GLY A 262 -10.76 -27.87 32.96
CA GLY A 262 -12.13 -27.46 33.23
C GLY A 262 -13.14 -27.79 32.13
N TYR A 263 -12.89 -28.80 31.28
CA TYR A 263 -13.82 -29.16 30.21
C TYR A 263 -14.55 -30.49 30.50
N PHE A 264 -15.88 -30.41 30.60
CA PHE A 264 -16.77 -31.56 30.79
C PHE A 264 -17.58 -31.82 29.52
N ALA A 265 -17.46 -33.02 28.95
CA ALA A 265 -18.13 -33.41 27.71
C ALA A 265 -17.90 -32.44 26.53
N GLU A 266 -16.79 -31.70 26.55
CA GLU A 266 -16.42 -30.73 25.52
C GLU A 266 -14.91 -30.68 25.32
N LEU A 267 -14.49 -30.29 24.12
CA LEU A 267 -13.08 -30.10 23.80
C LEU A 267 -12.94 -28.86 22.91
N PRO A 268 -12.23 -27.81 23.36
CA PRO A 268 -12.03 -26.59 22.59
C PRO A 268 -11.31 -26.82 21.27
N GLY A 269 -11.49 -25.89 20.31
CA GLY A 269 -10.83 -25.98 19.01
C GLY A 269 -9.30 -26.02 19.09
N HIS A 270 -8.68 -25.32 20.04
CA HIS A 270 -7.22 -25.24 20.13
C HIS A 270 -6.52 -26.52 20.63
N TYR A 271 -7.24 -27.61 20.92
CA TYR A 271 -6.60 -28.88 21.27
C TYR A 271 -6.14 -29.63 20.02
N LEU A 272 -4.88 -30.06 19.97
CA LEU A 272 -4.37 -30.92 18.91
C LEU A 272 -4.18 -32.34 19.44
N GLU A 273 -4.83 -33.32 18.81
CA GLU A 273 -4.61 -34.73 19.08
C GLU A 273 -3.37 -35.22 18.32
N LEU A 274 -2.45 -35.87 19.02
CA LEU A 274 -1.28 -36.52 18.42
C LEU A 274 -1.36 -38.05 18.57
N TYR A 275 -1.82 -38.54 19.73
CA TYR A 275 -1.89 -39.97 20.00
C TYR A 275 -2.99 -40.36 20.98
N ARG A 276 -3.27 -41.66 21.03
CA ARG A 276 -4.23 -42.33 21.91
C ARG A 276 -3.54 -43.39 22.76
N GLY A 277 -4.07 -43.61 23.96
CA GLY A 277 -3.52 -44.53 24.94
C GLY A 277 -2.43 -43.91 25.82
N ASP A 278 -1.90 -44.72 26.73
CA ASP A 278 -0.88 -44.30 27.69
C ASP A 278 0.53 -44.42 27.10
N GLN A 279 0.86 -43.52 26.17
CA GLN A 279 2.12 -43.55 25.43
C GLN A 279 3.05 -42.39 25.83
N SER A 280 4.36 -42.65 25.74
CA SER A 280 5.38 -41.60 25.79
C SER A 280 5.44 -40.86 24.45
N LEU A 281 5.28 -39.53 24.48
CA LEU A 281 5.26 -38.69 23.28
C LEU A 281 6.58 -38.73 22.49
N PHE A 282 7.72 -38.88 23.17
CA PHE A 282 9.04 -38.96 22.55
C PHE A 282 9.74 -40.25 22.96
N LYS A 283 10.39 -40.91 21.99
CA LYS A 283 11.37 -41.98 22.22
C LYS A 283 12.59 -41.69 21.38
N HIS A 284 13.77 -41.75 21.99
CA HIS A 284 15.03 -41.44 21.32
C HIS A 284 16.15 -42.38 21.77
N THR A 285 17.26 -42.39 21.01
CA THR A 285 18.49 -43.09 21.40
C THR A 285 18.91 -42.66 22.81
N ALA A 286 19.29 -43.62 23.67
CA ALA A 286 19.73 -43.34 25.03
C ALA A 286 21.00 -42.47 25.05
N ASN A 287 21.22 -41.73 26.14
CA ASN A 287 22.42 -40.94 26.40
C ASN A 287 22.73 -39.82 25.39
N ILE A 288 21.73 -39.32 24.67
CA ILE A 288 21.85 -38.10 23.85
C ILE A 288 21.29 -36.88 24.61
N GLN A 289 21.88 -35.70 24.39
CA GLN A 289 21.38 -34.44 24.96
C GLN A 289 20.11 -33.98 24.23
N PHE A 290 18.98 -34.65 24.46
CA PHE A 290 17.72 -34.35 23.80
C PHE A 290 16.99 -33.17 24.46
N ASP A 291 16.67 -32.14 23.68
CA ASP A 291 15.81 -31.03 24.06
C ASP A 291 14.72 -30.81 23.01
N TYR A 292 13.56 -30.31 23.42
CA TYR A 292 12.44 -30.06 22.52
C TYR A 292 11.61 -28.86 22.95
N GLN A 293 10.91 -28.28 21.97
CA GLN A 293 10.02 -27.16 22.18
C GLN A 293 8.89 -27.18 21.15
N PHE A 294 7.67 -27.03 21.64
CA PHE A 294 6.51 -26.71 20.81
C PHE A 294 6.40 -25.19 20.69
N SER A 295 6.01 -24.73 19.50
CA SER A 295 5.55 -23.37 19.26
C SER A 295 4.24 -23.45 18.51
N SER A 296 3.29 -22.61 18.88
CA SER A 296 2.02 -22.52 18.16
C SER A 296 1.61 -21.08 17.93
N ALA A 297 0.92 -20.86 16.82
CA ALA A 297 0.34 -19.58 16.45
C ALA A 297 -1.07 -19.81 15.92
N GLU A 298 -2.03 -19.02 16.43
CA GLU A 298 -3.39 -18.98 15.91
C GLU A 298 -3.45 -17.91 14.81
N ASN A 299 -3.85 -18.32 13.60
CA ASN A 299 -3.99 -17.38 12.48
C ASN A 299 -5.40 -17.45 11.93
N ARG A 300 -6.06 -16.30 11.85
CA ARG A 300 -7.29 -16.18 11.07
C ARG A 300 -6.92 -16.04 9.60
N VAL A 301 -7.45 -16.93 8.77
CA VAL A 301 -7.11 -17.01 7.36
C VAL A 301 -8.34 -16.94 6.48
N ALA A 302 -8.14 -16.47 5.24
CA ALA A 302 -9.15 -16.55 4.19
C ALA A 302 -9.25 -18.02 3.73
N PRO A 303 -10.38 -18.70 3.97
CA PRO A 303 -10.48 -20.14 3.72
C PRO A 303 -10.15 -20.56 2.29
N GLY A 304 -10.52 -19.75 1.30
CA GLY A 304 -10.28 -20.02 -0.12
C GLY A 304 -8.80 -20.14 -0.52
N LEU A 305 -7.87 -19.59 0.27
CA LEU A 305 -6.43 -19.66 -0.01
C LEU A 305 -5.79 -20.96 0.50
N TYR A 306 -6.31 -21.53 1.59
CA TYR A 306 -5.66 -22.61 2.33
C TYR A 306 -6.39 -23.94 2.17
N PHE A 307 -7.73 -23.92 2.13
CA PHE A 307 -8.53 -25.14 2.04
C PHE A 307 -8.81 -25.45 0.56
N ASN A 308 -7.79 -26.01 -0.10
CA ASN A 308 -7.91 -26.57 -1.45
C ASN A 308 -8.87 -27.79 -1.53
N SER A 309 -9.38 -28.24 -0.38
CA SER A 309 -10.22 -29.40 -0.14
C SER A 309 -11.72 -29.06 -0.07
N TYR A 310 -12.21 -28.28 -1.03
CA TYR A 310 -13.47 -28.67 -1.70
C TYR A 310 -13.09 -29.52 -2.91
N GLN A 311 -12.55 -30.70 -2.65
CA GLN A 311 -12.53 -31.76 -3.66
C GLN A 311 -14.00 -32.15 -3.93
N GLN A 312 -14.28 -32.45 -5.21
CA GLN A 312 -15.50 -33.07 -5.77
C GLN A 312 -16.69 -32.21 -6.28
N ALA A 313 -16.53 -30.92 -6.60
CA ALA A 313 -17.57 -30.24 -7.41
C ALA A 313 -17.03 -29.30 -8.50
N ASP A 314 -17.16 -29.79 -9.74
CA ASP A 314 -17.47 -29.12 -11.00
C ASP A 314 -16.46 -28.24 -11.76
N ASP A 315 -16.54 -28.41 -13.09
CA ASP A 315 -15.89 -27.81 -14.28
C ASP A 315 -15.92 -26.27 -14.38
N THR A 316 -15.84 -25.56 -13.25
CA THR A 316 -15.79 -24.10 -13.26
C THR A 316 -14.34 -23.62 -13.30
N ILE A 317 -14.03 -22.80 -14.32
CA ILE A 317 -12.76 -22.08 -14.47
C ILE A 317 -12.62 -21.15 -13.27
N ASN A 318 -11.84 -21.55 -12.27
CA ASN A 318 -11.43 -20.68 -11.18
C ASN A 318 -10.01 -20.20 -11.46
N LEU A 319 -9.85 -18.91 -11.78
CA LEU A 319 -8.55 -18.27 -12.07
C LEU A 319 -7.53 -18.46 -10.93
N ALA A 320 -7.95 -18.60 -9.68
CA ALA A 320 -7.04 -18.86 -8.56
C ALA A 320 -6.38 -20.26 -8.64
N LYS A 321 -7.03 -21.25 -9.29
CA LYS A 321 -6.43 -22.57 -9.54
C LYS A 321 -5.23 -22.50 -10.48
N LEU A 322 -5.11 -21.45 -11.31
CA LEU A 322 -3.96 -21.25 -12.22
C LEU A 322 -2.65 -20.99 -11.49
N PHE A 323 -2.69 -20.53 -10.23
CA PHE A 323 -1.47 -20.26 -9.46
C PHE A 323 -0.87 -21.50 -8.77
N LYS A 324 -1.61 -22.62 -8.72
CA LYS A 324 -1.16 -23.87 -8.07
C LYS A 324 0.16 -24.43 -8.63
N PRO A 325 0.39 -24.47 -9.96
CA PRO A 325 1.64 -25.02 -10.52
C PRO A 325 2.89 -24.22 -10.12
N PHE A 326 2.73 -22.95 -9.73
CA PHE A 326 3.85 -22.05 -9.46
C PHE A 326 4.39 -22.14 -8.03
N HIS A 327 3.81 -22.99 -7.17
CA HIS A 327 4.24 -23.19 -5.78
C HIS A 327 4.41 -21.87 -4.99
N LEU A 328 3.58 -20.86 -5.32
CA LEU A 328 3.59 -19.56 -4.65
C LEU A 328 2.98 -19.69 -3.25
N SER A 329 3.50 -18.92 -2.30
CA SER A 329 2.90 -18.83 -0.97
C SER A 329 1.50 -18.23 -1.03
N GLU A 330 0.63 -18.64 -0.09
CA GLU A 330 -0.77 -18.22 -0.09
C GLU A 330 -0.93 -16.70 0.04
N GLN A 331 -0.05 -16.07 0.82
CA GLN A 331 0.00 -14.62 0.97
C GLN A 331 0.38 -13.90 -0.32
N THR A 332 1.30 -14.45 -1.11
CA THR A 332 1.71 -13.86 -2.40
C THR A 332 0.56 -13.90 -3.40
N ILE A 333 -0.22 -14.99 -3.42
CA ILE A 333 -1.42 -15.10 -4.26
C ILE A 333 -2.45 -14.05 -3.85
N ALA A 334 -2.71 -13.89 -2.55
CA ALA A 334 -3.65 -12.90 -2.02
C ALA A 334 -3.26 -11.46 -2.41
N ILE A 335 -1.97 -11.12 -2.25
CA ILE A 335 -1.43 -9.81 -2.60
C ILE A 335 -1.57 -9.56 -4.11
N PHE A 336 -1.26 -10.55 -4.95
CA PHE A 336 -1.38 -10.43 -6.40
C PHE A 336 -2.83 -10.14 -6.82
N LEU A 337 -3.81 -10.86 -6.26
CA LEU A 337 -5.23 -10.67 -6.55
C LEU A 337 -5.76 -9.31 -6.06
N LEU A 338 -5.24 -8.79 -4.96
CA LEU A 338 -5.64 -7.48 -4.41
C LEU A 338 -4.86 -6.30 -5.00
N PHE A 339 -3.81 -6.54 -5.79
CA PHE A 339 -2.98 -5.48 -6.35
C PHE A 339 -3.78 -4.46 -7.20
N PRO A 340 -4.70 -4.88 -8.11
CA PRO A 340 -5.52 -3.94 -8.87
C PRO A 340 -6.46 -3.08 -8.00
N LEU A 341 -6.84 -3.57 -6.82
CA LEU A 341 -7.64 -2.81 -5.86
C LEU A 341 -6.83 -1.67 -5.25
N CYS A 342 -5.53 -1.87 -4.99
CA CYS A 342 -4.64 -0.80 -4.56
C CYS A 342 -4.51 0.31 -5.63
N ALA A 343 -4.55 -0.06 -6.92
CA ALA A 343 -4.53 0.90 -8.02
C ALA A 343 -5.84 1.70 -8.08
N LEU A 344 -6.98 1.04 -7.85
CA LEU A 344 -8.27 1.71 -7.72
C LEU A 344 -8.28 2.70 -6.55
N ILE A 345 -7.76 2.31 -5.38
CA ILE A 345 -7.66 3.21 -4.20
C ILE A 345 -6.79 4.41 -4.53
N THR A 346 -5.62 4.19 -5.13
CA THR A 346 -4.68 5.27 -5.44
C THR A 346 -5.27 6.23 -6.48
N THR A 347 -5.97 5.72 -7.50
CA THR A 347 -6.66 6.55 -8.50
C THR A 347 -7.85 7.30 -7.91
N PHE A 348 -8.59 6.70 -6.97
CA PHE A 348 -9.64 7.37 -6.20
C PHE A 348 -9.12 8.59 -5.44
N PHE A 349 -8.04 8.43 -4.65
CA PHE A 349 -7.45 9.55 -3.91
C PHE A 349 -6.94 10.65 -4.84
N ARG A 350 -6.35 10.28 -5.99
CA ARG A 350 -5.81 11.25 -6.94
C ARG A 350 -6.89 12.00 -7.73
N ASN A 351 -7.91 11.28 -8.19
CA ASN A 351 -8.88 11.82 -9.14
C ASN A 351 -10.13 12.36 -8.48
N LEU A 352 -10.60 11.80 -7.35
CA LEU A 352 -11.81 12.26 -6.64
C LEU A 352 -11.47 13.12 -5.42
N VAL A 353 -10.50 12.69 -4.60
CA VAL A 353 -10.10 13.47 -3.41
C VAL A 353 -9.18 14.64 -3.81
N GLY A 354 -8.30 14.41 -4.79
CA GLY A 354 -7.30 15.38 -5.23
C GLY A 354 -6.06 15.43 -4.36
N LEU A 355 -5.76 14.31 -3.68
CA LEU A 355 -4.53 14.09 -2.93
C LEU A 355 -3.37 13.82 -3.91
N GLN A 356 -2.24 14.51 -3.73
CA GLN A 356 -1.07 14.30 -4.58
C GLN A 356 -0.18 13.18 -3.99
N THR A 357 0.28 12.27 -4.83
CA THR A 357 1.16 11.14 -4.46
C THR A 357 2.36 11.03 -5.40
N PHE A 358 3.36 10.25 -5.03
CA PHE A 358 4.48 9.85 -5.90
C PHE A 358 4.04 8.83 -6.96
N GLY A 359 3.24 9.31 -7.92
CA GLY A 359 2.64 8.44 -8.93
C GLY A 359 1.64 7.46 -8.32
N VAL A 360 1.28 6.44 -9.10
CA VAL A 360 0.30 5.42 -8.69
C VAL A 360 0.99 4.21 -8.05
N PHE A 361 2.21 3.87 -8.50
CA PHE A 361 2.90 2.63 -8.12
C PHE A 361 3.56 2.67 -6.73
N VAL A 362 4.15 3.80 -6.34
CA VAL A 362 4.91 3.90 -5.08
C VAL A 362 4.07 3.53 -3.86
N PRO A 363 2.87 4.13 -3.65
CA PRO A 363 2.07 3.76 -2.48
C PRO A 363 1.70 2.27 -2.44
N MET A 364 1.43 1.67 -3.60
CA MET A 364 1.04 0.27 -3.69
C MET A 364 2.20 -0.67 -3.34
N LEU A 365 3.37 -0.45 -3.95
CA LEU A 365 4.53 -1.30 -3.74
C LEU A 365 5.03 -1.21 -2.28
N VAL A 366 5.03 0.00 -1.71
CA VAL A 366 5.39 0.18 -0.30
C VAL A 366 4.38 -0.49 0.63
N ALA A 367 3.07 -0.40 0.33
CA ALA A 367 2.05 -1.09 1.13
C ALA A 367 2.24 -2.61 1.13
N ILE A 368 2.65 -3.21 -0.01
CA ILE A 368 3.00 -4.63 -0.08
C ILE A 368 4.18 -4.95 0.84
N THR A 369 5.27 -4.19 0.79
CA THR A 369 6.41 -4.40 1.71
C THR A 369 5.98 -4.29 3.18
N CYS A 370 5.04 -3.41 3.49
CA CYS A 370 4.45 -3.28 4.82
C CYS A 370 3.63 -4.52 5.23
N THR A 371 3.01 -5.26 4.29
CA THR A 371 2.26 -6.49 4.64
C THR A 371 3.12 -7.56 5.29
N TYR A 372 4.41 -7.61 4.93
CA TYR A 372 5.36 -8.60 5.45
C TYR A 372 6.14 -8.12 6.67
N SER A 373 6.47 -6.82 6.73
CA SER A 373 7.27 -6.23 7.82
C SER A 373 6.44 -5.59 8.93
N GLY A 374 5.16 -5.35 8.69
CA GLY A 374 4.30 -4.51 9.51
C GLY A 374 4.31 -3.04 9.05
N LEU A 375 3.21 -2.32 9.28
CA LEU A 375 3.05 -0.93 8.83
C LEU A 375 4.11 -0.01 9.42
N PHE A 376 4.38 -0.10 10.73
CA PHE A 376 5.35 0.77 11.38
C PHE A 376 6.77 0.54 10.86
N SER A 377 7.24 -0.72 10.89
CA SER A 377 8.58 -1.09 10.41
C SER A 377 8.77 -0.78 8.93
N GLY A 378 7.75 -1.04 8.10
CA GLY A 378 7.77 -0.72 6.67
C GLY A 378 7.85 0.78 6.39
N LEU A 379 7.03 1.59 7.08
CA LEU A 379 7.07 3.06 6.95
C LEU A 379 8.39 3.64 7.46
N LEU A 380 8.91 3.13 8.57
CA LEU A 380 10.23 3.52 9.10
C LEU A 380 11.34 3.21 8.09
N GLY A 381 11.31 2.03 7.48
CA GLY A 381 12.24 1.65 6.43
C GLY A 381 12.21 2.60 5.23
N VAL A 382 11.01 2.94 4.74
CA VAL A 382 10.84 3.90 3.63
C VAL A 382 11.34 5.29 4.02
N LEU A 383 11.00 5.78 5.20
CA LEU A 383 11.46 7.08 5.70
C LEU A 383 12.98 7.15 5.76
N LEU A 384 13.61 6.10 6.29
CA LEU A 384 15.04 6.02 6.47
C LEU A 384 15.76 5.93 5.10
N VAL A 385 15.20 5.21 4.13
CA VAL A 385 15.73 5.21 2.76
C VAL A 385 15.57 6.57 2.10
N VAL A 386 14.40 7.22 2.20
CA VAL A 386 14.18 8.58 1.68
C VAL A 386 15.20 9.56 2.27
N LEU A 387 15.50 9.42 3.57
CA LEU A 387 16.51 10.22 4.25
C LEU A 387 17.93 9.98 3.70
N VAL A 388 18.34 8.71 3.57
CA VAL A 388 19.65 8.37 2.99
C VAL A 388 19.77 8.84 1.55
N ALA A 389 18.71 8.66 0.74
CA ALA A 389 18.64 9.15 -0.63
C ALA A 389 18.77 10.68 -0.70
N TYR A 390 18.09 11.39 0.20
CA TYR A 390 18.21 12.84 0.29
C TYR A 390 19.64 13.27 0.67
N LEU A 391 20.21 12.66 1.71
CA LEU A 391 21.58 12.96 2.15
C LEU A 391 22.62 12.66 1.05
N SER A 392 22.48 11.54 0.34
CA SER A 392 23.36 11.22 -0.79
C SER A 392 23.24 12.24 -1.91
N LEU A 393 22.03 12.72 -2.21
CA LEU A 393 21.84 13.76 -3.23
C LEU A 393 22.53 15.08 -2.83
N VAL A 394 22.38 15.52 -1.58
CA VAL A 394 23.03 16.73 -1.06
C VAL A 394 24.56 16.60 -1.09
N LEU A 395 25.09 15.42 -0.77
CA LEU A 395 26.53 15.15 -0.81
C LEU A 395 27.06 15.11 -2.25
N LEU A 396 26.36 14.43 -3.16
CA LEU A 396 26.76 14.29 -4.56
C LEU A 396 26.59 15.59 -5.37
N GLU A 397 25.69 16.50 -4.95
CA GLU A 397 25.55 17.82 -5.56
C GLU A 397 26.87 18.62 -5.48
N LYS A 398 27.64 18.48 -4.39
CA LYS A 398 28.94 19.14 -4.23
C LYS A 398 29.99 18.67 -5.26
N VAL A 399 29.80 17.48 -5.82
CA VAL A 399 30.73 16.84 -6.76
C VAL A 399 30.44 17.24 -8.21
N ARG A 400 29.36 18.02 -8.48
CA ARG A 400 28.95 18.48 -9.82
C ARG A 400 28.82 17.35 -10.87
N LEU A 401 28.30 16.20 -10.46
CA LEU A 401 28.02 15.08 -11.36
C LEU A 401 26.83 15.37 -12.28
N LEU A 402 26.87 14.85 -13.51
CA LEU A 402 25.71 14.78 -14.41
C LEU A 402 24.53 14.03 -13.74
N VAL A 403 23.30 14.36 -14.10
CA VAL A 403 22.08 13.83 -13.45
C VAL A 403 22.00 12.31 -13.49
N ILE A 404 22.25 11.68 -14.65
CA ILE A 404 22.14 10.23 -14.80
C ILE A 404 23.18 9.48 -13.91
N PRO A 405 24.49 9.81 -13.96
CA PRO A 405 25.47 9.26 -13.01
C PRO A 405 25.15 9.55 -11.54
N ARG A 406 24.60 10.74 -11.22
CA ARG A 406 24.20 11.10 -9.86
C ARG A 406 23.06 10.21 -9.33
N LEU A 407 22.07 9.94 -10.18
CA LEU A 407 20.98 9.00 -9.90
C LEU A 407 21.52 7.58 -9.68
N ALA A 408 22.37 7.10 -10.58
CA ALA A 408 22.98 5.77 -10.47
C ALA A 408 23.81 5.63 -9.17
N ALA A 409 24.63 6.63 -8.85
CA ALA A 409 25.41 6.65 -7.62
C ALA A 409 24.52 6.65 -6.37
N THR A 410 23.43 7.42 -6.38
CA THR A 410 22.43 7.42 -5.30
C THR A 410 21.82 6.03 -5.12
N MET A 411 21.45 5.34 -6.20
CA MET A 411 20.91 3.97 -6.11
C MET A 411 21.91 2.99 -5.53
N THR A 412 23.17 3.08 -5.95
CA THR A 412 24.26 2.23 -5.42
C THR A 412 24.45 2.46 -3.93
N ILE A 413 24.51 3.72 -3.48
CA ILE A 413 24.66 4.08 -2.06
C ILE A 413 23.50 3.50 -1.25
N ILE A 414 22.27 3.65 -1.71
CA ILE A 414 21.12 3.12 -0.97
C ILE A 414 21.13 1.58 -0.95
N THR A 415 21.51 0.93 -2.06
CA THR A 415 21.64 -0.53 -2.11
C THR A 415 22.65 -1.03 -1.10
N ILE A 416 23.84 -0.40 -1.04
CA ILE A 416 24.87 -0.70 -0.03
C ILE A 416 24.32 -0.48 1.38
N PHE A 417 23.64 0.63 1.62
CA PHE A 417 23.04 0.93 2.92
C PHE A 417 22.04 -0.16 3.36
N VAL A 418 21.15 -0.59 2.46
CA VAL A 418 20.18 -1.67 2.75
C VAL A 418 20.90 -2.99 3.04
N LEU A 419 21.93 -3.34 2.27
CA LEU A 419 22.74 -4.54 2.52
C LEU A 419 23.44 -4.49 3.89
N LEU A 420 23.96 -3.32 4.29
CA LEU A 420 24.55 -3.12 5.62
C LEU A 420 23.50 -3.29 6.72
N VAL A 421 22.30 -2.73 6.57
CA VAL A 421 21.20 -2.93 7.53
C VAL A 421 20.85 -4.40 7.68
N PHE A 422 20.75 -5.15 6.57
CA PHE A 422 20.51 -6.59 6.61
C PHE A 422 21.65 -7.37 7.27
N TYR A 423 22.90 -6.98 7.02
CA TYR A 423 24.07 -7.62 7.64
C TYR A 423 24.08 -7.47 9.17
N PHE A 424 23.67 -6.32 9.69
CA PHE A 424 23.63 -6.05 11.13
C PHE A 424 22.33 -6.54 11.82
N LEU A 425 21.34 -7.06 11.09
CA LEU A 425 20.10 -7.61 11.65
C LEU A 425 20.29 -9.09 12.09
N PRO A 426 20.12 -9.44 13.38
CA PRO A 426 20.38 -10.80 13.87
C PRO A 426 19.44 -11.88 13.28
N GLY A 427 20.03 -13.07 13.05
CA GLY A 427 19.62 -14.14 12.12
C GLY A 427 18.31 -14.91 12.32
N ARG A 428 17.31 -14.40 13.05
CA ARG A 428 15.93 -14.97 13.02
C ARG A 428 14.98 -14.25 12.07
N HIS A 429 15.29 -13.01 11.67
CA HIS A 429 14.50 -12.27 10.68
C HIS A 429 14.98 -12.47 9.24
N ALA A 430 16.20 -13.00 9.03
CA ALA A 430 16.88 -13.05 7.74
C ALA A 430 16.48 -14.23 6.81
N MET A 431 16.01 -15.37 7.36
CA MET A 431 15.79 -16.58 6.56
C MET A 431 14.44 -16.63 5.82
N ASN A 432 13.42 -15.90 6.27
CA ASN A 432 12.16 -15.75 5.52
C ASN A 432 12.23 -14.62 4.48
N THR A 433 13.32 -13.85 4.42
CA THR A 433 13.41 -12.58 3.66
C THR A 433 14.07 -12.68 2.27
N GLY A 434 14.28 -13.87 1.71
CA GLY A 434 15.05 -14.04 0.46
C GLY A 434 14.49 -13.33 -0.78
N ILE A 435 13.16 -13.35 -0.97
CA ILE A 435 12.48 -12.62 -2.07
C ILE A 435 12.28 -11.13 -1.72
N PHE A 436 12.42 -10.77 -0.44
CA PHE A 436 12.13 -9.45 0.12
C PHE A 436 13.27 -8.44 -0.09
N ALA A 437 14.43 -8.85 -0.58
CA ALA A 437 15.56 -7.97 -0.85
C ALA A 437 15.40 -7.16 -2.17
N LEU A 438 14.67 -7.69 -3.17
CA LEU A 438 14.61 -7.07 -4.51
C LEU A 438 13.55 -5.96 -4.61
N PHE A 439 12.40 -6.12 -3.96
CA PHE A 439 11.31 -5.14 -4.02
C PHE A 439 11.68 -3.77 -3.44
N PRO A 440 12.35 -3.67 -2.27
CA PRO A 440 12.85 -2.41 -1.77
C PRO A 440 13.76 -1.73 -2.79
N VAL A 441 14.72 -2.41 -3.42
CA VAL A 441 15.66 -1.77 -4.35
C VAL A 441 14.96 -1.11 -5.55
N VAL A 442 13.94 -1.75 -6.14
CA VAL A 442 13.16 -1.17 -7.26
C VAL A 442 12.32 0.02 -6.79
N ILE A 443 11.68 -0.10 -5.62
CA ILE A 443 10.88 0.98 -5.01
C ILE A 443 11.76 2.17 -4.67
N ILE A 444 12.92 1.91 -4.09
CA ILE A 444 13.94 2.86 -3.68
C ILE A 444 14.49 3.57 -4.90
N SER A 445 14.77 2.85 -5.98
CA SER A 445 15.22 3.44 -7.23
C SER A 445 14.20 4.44 -7.76
N PHE A 446 12.94 4.05 -7.79
CA PHE A 446 11.87 4.93 -8.24
C PHE A 446 11.64 6.13 -7.30
N ILE A 447 11.69 5.93 -5.98
CA ILE A 447 11.54 7.00 -4.99
C ILE A 447 12.71 7.98 -5.09
N ALA A 448 13.95 7.49 -5.19
CA ALA A 448 15.13 8.34 -5.30
C ALA A 448 15.13 9.13 -6.61
N GLU A 449 14.69 8.55 -7.73
CA GLU A 449 14.48 9.29 -8.98
C GLU A 449 13.47 10.44 -8.79
N LYS A 450 12.33 10.16 -8.16
CA LYS A 450 11.30 11.18 -7.92
C LYS A 450 11.69 12.23 -6.88
N LEU A 451 12.45 11.86 -5.85
CA LEU A 451 13.02 12.81 -4.89
C LEU A 451 14.05 13.73 -5.55
N THR A 452 14.89 13.18 -6.43
CA THR A 452 15.86 13.97 -7.20
C THR A 452 15.15 14.99 -8.08
N GLN A 453 14.10 14.55 -8.78
CA GLN A 453 13.29 15.42 -9.64
C GLN A 453 12.62 16.56 -8.86
N LEU A 454 12.08 16.30 -7.66
CA LEU A 454 11.44 17.36 -6.87
C LEU A 454 12.42 18.26 -6.12
N SER A 455 13.58 17.73 -5.72
CA SER A 455 14.62 18.52 -5.07
C SER A 455 15.25 19.50 -6.05
N SER A 456 15.39 19.15 -7.34
CA SER A 456 15.90 20.08 -8.36
C SER A 456 14.93 21.24 -8.61
N GLU A 457 13.62 21.02 -8.42
CA GLU A 457 12.57 22.03 -8.56
C GLU A 457 12.49 23.03 -7.39
N ARG A 458 13.24 22.82 -6.29
CA ARG A 458 13.17 23.61 -5.03
C ARG A 458 11.75 23.75 -4.45
N ASP A 459 10.83 22.85 -4.81
CA ASP A 459 9.44 22.85 -4.35
C ASP A 459 9.28 22.01 -3.07
N TRP A 460 9.81 22.52 -1.95
CA TRP A 460 9.75 21.83 -0.66
C TRP A 460 8.32 21.61 -0.15
N GLN A 461 7.41 22.54 -0.45
CA GLN A 461 6.01 22.43 -0.05
C GLN A 461 5.27 21.35 -0.85
N GLY A 462 5.48 21.32 -2.17
CA GLY A 462 4.96 20.27 -3.02
C GLY A 462 5.52 18.89 -2.66
N LEU A 463 6.81 18.80 -2.35
CA LEU A 463 7.44 17.56 -1.89
C LEU A 463 6.80 17.07 -0.58
N LEU A 464 6.65 17.93 0.43
CA LEU A 464 6.03 17.55 1.69
C LEU A 464 4.57 17.10 1.50
N SER A 465 3.80 17.84 0.69
CA SER A 465 2.41 17.48 0.40
C SER A 465 2.29 16.15 -0.34
N ARG A 466 3.18 15.86 -1.30
CA ARG A 466 3.19 14.60 -2.06
C ARG A 466 3.64 13.42 -1.19
N SER A 467 4.62 13.63 -0.32
CA SER A 467 5.07 12.64 0.67
C SER A 467 3.94 12.29 1.64
N ALA A 468 3.29 13.28 2.25
CA ALA A 468 2.17 13.08 3.15
C ALA A 468 1.01 12.34 2.46
N GLY A 469 0.67 12.74 1.23
CA GLY A 469 -0.36 12.05 0.47
C GLY A 469 0.00 10.58 0.16
N THR A 470 1.25 10.32 -0.19
CA THR A 470 1.75 8.95 -0.44
C THR A 470 1.63 8.09 0.82
N LEU A 471 1.99 8.61 1.99
CA LEU A 471 1.88 7.89 3.28
C LEU A 471 0.44 7.53 3.62
N VAL A 472 -0.51 8.46 3.42
CA VAL A 472 -1.94 8.19 3.64
C VAL A 472 -2.43 7.06 2.74
N VAL A 473 -2.07 7.09 1.45
CA VAL A 473 -2.47 6.03 0.50
C VAL A 473 -1.81 4.69 0.86
N ILE A 474 -0.55 4.68 1.31
CA ILE A 474 0.12 3.45 1.79
C ILE A 474 -0.67 2.82 2.93
N ALA A 475 -1.05 3.61 3.94
CA ALA A 475 -1.78 3.10 5.10
C ALA A 475 -3.14 2.51 4.72
N VAL A 476 -3.88 3.16 3.80
CA VAL A 476 -5.16 2.65 3.32
C VAL A 476 -4.98 1.36 2.49
N CYS A 477 -4.04 1.35 1.54
CA CYS A 477 -3.73 0.15 0.74
C CYS A 477 -3.30 -1.02 1.65
N TYR A 478 -2.47 -0.77 2.66
CA TYR A 478 -2.07 -1.78 3.64
C TYR A 478 -3.27 -2.36 4.38
N GLY A 479 -4.21 -1.52 4.85
CA GLY A 479 -5.43 -2.00 5.51
C GLY A 479 -6.29 -2.88 4.61
N PHE A 480 -6.40 -2.55 3.32
CA PHE A 480 -7.12 -3.37 2.34
C PHE A 480 -6.41 -4.69 2.06
N LEU A 481 -5.07 -4.69 1.95
CA LEU A 481 -4.28 -5.91 1.74
C LEU A 481 -4.36 -6.86 2.94
N GLN A 482 -4.47 -6.35 4.17
CA GLN A 482 -4.62 -7.15 5.39
C GLN A 482 -6.06 -7.64 5.65
N SER A 483 -7.05 -7.17 4.88
CA SER A 483 -8.44 -7.54 5.10
C SER A 483 -8.70 -8.99 4.67
N ILE A 484 -8.92 -9.87 5.65
CA ILE A 484 -9.24 -11.28 5.42
C ILE A 484 -10.50 -11.43 4.55
N TYR A 485 -11.50 -10.56 4.72
CA TYR A 485 -12.72 -10.58 3.92
C TYR A 485 -12.45 -10.28 2.45
N LEU A 486 -11.63 -9.27 2.15
CA LEU A 486 -11.26 -8.94 0.77
C LEU A 486 -10.42 -10.08 0.16
N GLN A 487 -9.49 -10.64 0.93
CA GLN A 487 -8.73 -11.82 0.50
C GLN A 487 -9.67 -13.00 0.18
N SER A 488 -10.67 -13.28 1.02
CA SER A 488 -11.68 -14.31 0.78
C SER A 488 -12.47 -14.04 -0.50
N ILE A 489 -12.99 -12.82 -0.68
CA ILE A 489 -13.80 -12.45 -1.86
C ILE A 489 -12.99 -12.63 -3.15
N PHE A 490 -11.81 -12.03 -3.24
CA PHE A 490 -11.02 -12.04 -4.48
C PHE A 490 -10.37 -13.41 -4.77
N THR A 491 -10.20 -14.25 -3.75
CA THR A 491 -9.75 -15.64 -3.95
C THR A 491 -10.88 -16.56 -4.40
N LEU A 492 -12.09 -16.38 -3.84
CA LEU A 492 -13.26 -17.19 -4.19
C LEU A 492 -13.89 -16.76 -5.52
N TYR A 493 -13.85 -15.46 -5.82
CA TYR A 493 -14.44 -14.82 -6.99
C TYR A 493 -13.44 -13.86 -7.66
N PRO A 494 -12.39 -14.35 -8.35
CA PRO A 494 -11.43 -13.50 -9.05
C PRO A 494 -12.06 -12.56 -10.09
N GLU A 495 -13.25 -12.90 -10.61
CA GLU A 495 -14.05 -12.10 -11.54
C GLU A 495 -14.49 -10.76 -10.94
N ALA A 496 -14.46 -10.60 -9.60
CA ALA A 496 -14.64 -9.31 -8.94
C ALA A 496 -13.63 -8.26 -9.41
N LEU A 497 -12.50 -8.66 -10.01
CA LEU A 497 -11.58 -7.76 -10.70
C LEU A 497 -12.22 -7.01 -11.88
N LEU A 498 -13.27 -7.54 -12.51
CA LEU A 498 -14.03 -6.82 -13.54
C LEU A 498 -14.79 -5.64 -12.94
N ILE A 499 -15.30 -5.76 -11.71
CA ILE A 499 -15.89 -4.63 -10.99
C ILE A 499 -14.82 -3.59 -10.69
N VAL A 500 -13.64 -4.02 -10.23
CA VAL A 500 -12.49 -3.12 -9.99
C VAL A 500 -12.13 -2.36 -11.27
N LEU A 501 -12.04 -3.05 -12.41
CA LEU A 501 -11.78 -2.45 -13.71
C LEU A 501 -12.88 -1.45 -14.12
N ALA A 502 -14.16 -1.83 -13.97
CA ALA A 502 -15.28 -0.96 -14.29
C ALA A 502 -15.28 0.32 -13.43
N LEU A 503 -14.97 0.20 -12.13
CA LEU A 503 -14.80 1.34 -11.23
C LEU A 503 -13.59 2.21 -11.63
N GLN A 504 -12.46 1.61 -12.03
CA GLN A 504 -11.31 2.36 -12.52
C GLN A 504 -11.65 3.17 -13.78
N ILE A 505 -12.36 2.57 -14.74
CA ILE A 505 -12.84 3.26 -15.94
C ILE A 505 -13.82 4.38 -15.56
N GLY A 506 -14.74 4.11 -14.62
CA GLY A 506 -15.68 5.10 -14.08
C GLY A 506 -14.96 6.31 -13.48
N ILE A 507 -13.97 6.09 -12.62
CA ILE A 507 -13.13 7.14 -12.03
C ILE A 507 -12.33 7.88 -13.12
N GLY A 508 -11.80 7.17 -14.12
CA GLY A 508 -11.07 7.79 -15.24
C GLY A 508 -11.94 8.69 -16.12
N ARG A 509 -13.25 8.43 -16.19
CA ARG A 509 -14.23 9.27 -16.89
C ARG A 509 -14.86 10.36 -16.02
N TRP A 510 -14.55 10.37 -14.73
CA TRP A 510 -15.13 11.34 -13.80
C TRP A 510 -14.68 12.76 -14.15
N ASN A 511 -15.65 13.64 -14.38
CA ASN A 511 -15.44 15.05 -14.71
C ASN A 511 -15.79 15.99 -13.54
N GLY A 512 -16.17 15.47 -12.38
CA GLY A 512 -16.54 16.31 -11.23
C GLY A 512 -15.38 17.08 -10.59
N ILE A 513 -15.74 17.96 -9.65
CA ILE A 513 -14.82 18.78 -8.87
C ILE A 513 -14.24 17.96 -7.72
N ARG A 514 -12.91 17.93 -7.59
CA ARG A 514 -12.21 17.18 -6.52
C ARG A 514 -12.57 17.71 -5.14
N LEU A 515 -12.50 16.87 -4.11
CA LEU A 515 -12.72 17.30 -2.73
C LEU A 515 -11.76 18.43 -2.31
N SER A 516 -10.49 18.37 -2.73
CA SER A 516 -9.53 19.46 -2.51
C SER A 516 -9.86 20.74 -3.29
N GLU A 517 -10.52 20.62 -4.43
CA GLU A 517 -10.97 21.77 -5.22
C GLU A 517 -12.19 22.46 -4.61
N LEU A 518 -13.04 21.74 -3.86
CA LEU A 518 -14.12 22.35 -3.08
C LEU A 518 -13.57 23.34 -2.03
N ILE A 519 -12.42 23.03 -1.44
CA ILE A 519 -11.73 23.93 -0.51
C ILE A 519 -11.09 25.10 -1.30
N ARG A 520 -10.41 24.79 -2.41
CA ARG A 520 -9.73 25.79 -3.25
C ARG A 520 -10.66 26.85 -3.85
N PHE A 521 -11.87 26.46 -4.25
CA PHE A 521 -12.85 27.34 -4.89
C PHE A 521 -14.02 27.70 -3.95
N ASN A 522 -13.85 27.53 -2.64
CA ASN A 522 -14.89 27.78 -1.63
C ASN A 522 -15.53 29.17 -1.76
N GLY A 523 -14.75 30.20 -2.10
CA GLY A 523 -15.26 31.56 -2.31
C GLY A 523 -16.30 31.65 -3.44
N LEU A 524 -16.05 30.99 -4.58
CA LEU A 524 -16.96 30.95 -5.74
C LEU A 524 -18.18 30.08 -5.45
N LEU A 525 -17.96 28.92 -4.80
CA LEU A 525 -19.04 28.00 -4.44
C LEU A 525 -20.02 28.62 -3.45
N LYS A 526 -19.54 29.45 -2.51
CA LYS A 526 -20.41 30.24 -1.61
C LYS A 526 -21.27 31.27 -2.36
N LYS A 527 -20.78 31.80 -3.49
CA LYS A 527 -21.54 32.68 -4.39
C LYS A 527 -22.47 31.91 -5.35
N GLN A 528 -22.60 30.59 -5.17
CA GLN A 528 -23.40 29.68 -6.01
C GLN A 528 -22.96 29.65 -7.48
N GLU A 529 -21.72 30.01 -7.77
CA GLU A 529 -21.22 29.87 -9.13
C GLU A 529 -20.83 28.42 -9.46
N ALA A 530 -21.07 28.01 -10.71
CA ALA A 530 -20.66 26.70 -11.21
C ALA A 530 -19.19 26.74 -11.63
N VAL A 531 -18.32 26.10 -10.85
CA VAL A 531 -16.86 26.11 -11.06
C VAL A 531 -16.43 24.93 -11.93
N ILE A 532 -15.53 25.18 -12.89
CA ILE A 532 -14.87 24.12 -13.64
C ILE A 532 -13.66 23.62 -12.85
N GLY A 533 -13.66 22.33 -12.52
CA GLY A 533 -12.53 21.63 -11.90
C GLY A 533 -11.49 21.15 -12.91
N ILE A 534 -10.34 20.68 -12.42
CA ILE A 534 -9.23 20.20 -13.23
C ILE A 534 -9.61 19.00 -14.11
N ASN A 535 -10.49 18.13 -13.62
CA ASN A 535 -10.91 16.92 -14.34
C ASN A 535 -11.81 17.29 -15.53
N GLU A 536 -12.84 18.11 -15.32
CA GLU A 536 -13.65 18.66 -16.41
C GLU A 536 -12.78 19.42 -17.41
N ARG A 537 -11.89 20.30 -16.94
CA ARG A 537 -11.01 21.06 -17.83
C ARG A 537 -10.14 20.15 -18.70
N ASN A 538 -9.54 19.11 -18.15
CA ASN A 538 -8.68 18.24 -18.95
C ASN A 538 -9.48 17.42 -19.95
N ARG A 539 -10.56 16.79 -19.50
CA ARG A 539 -11.33 15.83 -20.31
C ARG A 539 -12.26 16.51 -21.30
N GLU A 540 -13.10 17.42 -20.80
CA GLU A 540 -14.15 18.03 -21.60
C GLU A 540 -13.63 19.15 -22.46
N ILE A 541 -12.59 19.89 -22.04
CA ILE A 541 -12.12 21.09 -22.74
C ILE A 541 -10.81 20.81 -23.48
N VAL A 542 -9.72 20.52 -22.76
CA VAL A 542 -8.38 20.36 -23.35
C VAL A 542 -8.36 19.22 -24.37
N TYR A 543 -8.74 18.00 -23.97
CA TYR A 543 -8.64 16.84 -24.87
C TYR A 543 -9.69 16.82 -25.98
N ARG A 544 -10.73 17.65 -25.85
CA ARG A 544 -11.79 17.77 -26.87
C ARG A 544 -11.50 18.87 -27.89
N LEU A 545 -10.89 19.97 -27.44
CA LEU A 545 -10.62 21.15 -28.28
C LEU A 545 -9.19 21.19 -28.83
N ASN A 546 -8.26 20.42 -28.27
CA ASN A 546 -6.87 20.39 -28.70
C ASN A 546 -6.45 18.96 -29.09
N ASN A 547 -5.79 18.80 -30.24
CA ASN A 547 -5.19 17.52 -30.60
C ASN A 547 -3.86 17.31 -29.88
N ALA A 548 -3.46 16.04 -29.73
CA ALA A 548 -2.22 15.69 -29.03
C ALA A 548 -0.96 16.31 -29.68
N LYS A 549 -0.91 16.39 -31.02
CA LYS A 549 0.21 16.98 -31.77
C LYS A 549 0.37 18.47 -31.47
N ASP A 550 -0.74 19.20 -31.39
CA ASP A 550 -0.75 20.65 -31.17
C ASP A 550 -0.38 20.99 -29.71
N LEU A 551 -0.75 20.12 -28.76
CA LEU A 551 -0.30 20.22 -27.38
C LEU A 551 1.20 20.00 -27.22
N LEU A 552 1.79 19.11 -28.03
CA LEU A 552 3.25 18.91 -28.07
C LEU A 552 3.96 20.11 -28.70
N LEU A 553 3.40 20.70 -29.76
CA LEU A 553 3.91 21.93 -30.36
C LEU A 553 3.93 23.08 -29.34
N ALA A 554 2.84 23.26 -28.59
CA ALA A 554 2.74 24.29 -27.56
C ALA A 554 3.68 24.08 -26.36
N ALA A 555 4.08 22.84 -26.08
CA ALA A 555 5.06 22.55 -25.04
C ALA A 555 6.50 22.91 -25.47
N ASP A 556 6.77 23.00 -26.77
CA ASP A 556 8.05 23.42 -27.35
C ASP A 556 8.05 24.93 -27.57
N LYS A 557 8.70 25.67 -26.67
CA LYS A 557 8.70 27.15 -26.65
C LYS A 557 9.38 27.74 -27.88
N LEU A 558 10.48 27.15 -28.35
CA LEU A 558 11.21 27.63 -29.53
C LEU A 558 10.39 27.42 -30.80
N LYS A 559 9.78 26.25 -31.00
CA LYS A 559 8.89 26.04 -32.15
C LYS A 559 7.67 26.94 -32.08
N THR A 560 7.07 27.09 -30.90
CA THR A 560 5.94 28.02 -30.69
C THR A 560 6.32 29.43 -31.13
N LYS A 561 7.49 29.93 -30.74
CA LYS A 561 7.98 31.25 -31.17
C LYS A 561 8.16 31.35 -32.68
N GLN A 562 8.74 30.33 -33.32
CA GLN A 562 8.92 30.32 -34.77
C GLN A 562 7.58 30.39 -35.51
N VAL A 563 6.58 29.65 -35.03
CA VAL A 563 5.21 29.70 -35.58
C VAL A 563 4.61 31.08 -35.37
N LEU A 564 4.69 31.65 -34.16
CA LEU A 564 4.13 32.97 -33.87
C LEU A 564 4.79 34.07 -34.71
N ALA A 565 6.12 34.07 -34.82
CA ALA A 565 6.86 35.03 -35.63
C ALA A 565 6.48 34.95 -37.13
N GLY A 566 6.19 33.76 -37.65
CA GLY A 566 5.70 33.57 -39.02
C GLY A 566 4.30 34.11 -39.28
N PHE A 567 3.53 34.44 -38.23
CA PHE A 567 2.22 35.09 -38.28
C PHE A 567 2.30 36.58 -37.89
N ASP A 568 3.50 37.17 -37.94
CA ASP A 568 3.75 38.57 -37.53
C ASP A 568 3.33 38.89 -36.08
N ILE A 569 3.32 37.86 -35.22
CA ILE A 569 3.04 38.02 -33.79
C ILE A 569 4.35 38.29 -33.05
N ALA A 570 4.42 39.43 -32.37
CA ALA A 570 5.62 39.85 -31.67
C ALA A 570 5.99 38.89 -30.51
N VAL A 571 7.20 38.33 -30.59
CA VAL A 571 7.82 37.46 -29.59
C VAL A 571 9.22 37.98 -29.27
N PRO A 572 9.77 37.73 -28.07
CA PRO A 572 11.15 38.11 -27.78
C PRO A 572 12.14 37.38 -28.68
N ASP A 573 13.12 38.12 -29.19
CA ASP A 573 14.21 37.56 -30.01
C ASP A 573 14.93 36.40 -29.29
N THR A 574 15.43 35.47 -30.09
CA THR A 574 16.28 34.38 -29.60
C THR A 574 17.71 34.67 -30.01
N LEU A 575 18.56 35.06 -29.06
CA LEU A 575 19.96 35.41 -29.29
C LEU A 575 20.79 34.17 -29.62
N PHE A 576 20.48 33.04 -28.99
CA PHE A 576 21.18 31.79 -29.18
C PHE A 576 20.33 30.61 -28.69
N SER A 577 20.40 29.48 -29.38
CA SER A 577 19.84 28.20 -28.93
C SER A 577 20.94 27.14 -28.94
N CYS A 578 21.13 26.49 -27.80
CA CYS A 578 22.13 25.47 -27.57
C CYS A 578 21.45 24.10 -27.53
N HIS A 579 21.71 23.28 -28.55
CA HIS A 579 21.09 21.97 -28.75
C HIS A 579 21.98 20.82 -28.28
N SER A 580 23.28 21.05 -28.09
CA SER A 580 24.25 20.01 -27.73
C SER A 580 25.38 20.54 -26.86
N HIS A 581 26.02 19.65 -26.09
CA HIS A 581 27.19 19.99 -25.28
C HIS A 581 28.36 20.54 -26.10
N SER A 582 28.52 20.13 -27.37
CA SER A 582 29.55 20.68 -28.26
C SER A 582 29.35 22.17 -28.57
N GLN A 583 28.10 22.66 -28.54
CA GLN A 583 27.79 24.07 -28.78
C GLN A 583 28.01 24.96 -27.54
N VAL A 584 28.20 24.38 -26.35
CA VAL A 584 28.40 25.14 -25.09
C VAL A 584 29.69 25.96 -25.13
N GLN A 585 30.69 25.55 -25.91
CA GLN A 585 31.92 26.35 -26.09
C GLN A 585 31.65 27.68 -26.80
N GLN A 586 30.66 27.73 -27.70
CA GLN A 586 30.27 28.94 -28.42
C GLN A 586 29.56 29.95 -27.51
N LEU A 587 29.04 29.49 -26.37
CA LEU A 587 28.31 30.32 -25.41
C LEU A 587 29.13 31.53 -24.96
N GLU A 588 30.43 31.36 -24.74
CA GLU A 588 31.30 32.43 -24.26
C GLU A 588 31.38 33.61 -25.23
N ALA A 589 31.50 33.33 -26.54
CA ALA A 589 31.52 34.35 -27.58
C ALA A 589 30.18 35.09 -27.70
N ILE A 590 29.06 34.40 -27.46
CA ILE A 590 27.73 35.02 -27.43
C ILE A 590 27.57 35.89 -26.19
N LEU A 591 27.88 35.36 -25.00
CA LEU A 591 27.79 36.08 -23.73
C LEU A 591 28.72 37.30 -23.67
N ALA A 592 29.84 37.29 -24.40
CA ALA A 592 30.72 38.44 -24.58
C ALA A 592 30.01 39.68 -25.14
N ARG A 593 29.01 39.49 -26.00
CA ARG A 593 28.33 40.56 -26.74
C ARG A 593 27.17 41.19 -25.98
N HIS A 594 26.74 40.60 -24.86
CA HIS A 594 25.55 41.02 -24.14
C HIS A 594 25.85 41.31 -22.67
N LYS A 595 25.37 42.46 -22.18
CA LYS A 595 25.49 42.85 -20.76
C LYS A 595 24.35 42.33 -19.89
N ALA A 596 23.20 42.03 -20.49
CA ALA A 596 21.99 41.55 -19.83
C ALA A 596 21.22 40.62 -20.77
N PHE A 597 20.69 39.51 -20.25
CA PHE A 597 20.00 38.46 -21.01
C PHE A 597 19.28 37.50 -20.06
N VAL A 598 18.45 36.62 -20.61
CA VAL A 598 17.78 35.56 -19.88
C VAL A 598 18.10 34.21 -20.51
N ILE A 599 18.52 33.23 -19.71
CA ILE A 599 18.69 31.84 -20.13
C ILE A 599 17.45 31.07 -19.71
N LYS A 600 16.86 30.29 -20.62
CA LYS A 600 15.64 29.52 -20.39
C LYS A 600 15.76 28.09 -20.94
N PRO A 601 15.16 27.09 -20.27
CA PRO A 601 14.92 25.77 -20.85
C PRO A 601 13.70 25.77 -21.78
N ASN A 602 13.80 25.04 -22.89
CA ASN A 602 12.71 24.92 -23.87
C ASN A 602 11.52 24.16 -23.30
N CYS A 603 11.76 23.01 -22.67
CA CYS A 603 10.73 22.14 -22.10
C CYS A 603 10.54 22.31 -20.56
N GLY A 604 11.13 23.35 -19.97
CA GLY A 604 11.04 23.59 -18.53
C GLY A 604 9.71 24.20 -18.06
N SER A 605 9.38 24.03 -16.78
CA SER A 605 8.10 24.46 -16.21
C SER A 605 8.26 25.28 -14.92
N GLN A 606 7.23 26.07 -14.57
CA GLN A 606 7.15 26.90 -13.35
C GLN A 606 8.29 27.91 -13.14
N GLY A 607 9.04 28.23 -14.19
CA GLY A 607 10.21 29.12 -14.12
C GLY A 607 11.46 28.48 -13.53
N ASN A 608 11.52 27.14 -13.48
CA ASN A 608 12.72 26.38 -13.12
C ASN A 608 13.74 26.40 -14.25
N GLY A 609 15.03 26.44 -13.90
CA GLY A 609 16.13 26.57 -14.86
C GLY A 609 16.30 27.97 -15.48
N ILE A 610 15.42 28.94 -15.19
CA ILE A 610 15.52 30.30 -15.72
C ILE A 610 16.56 31.11 -14.93
N VAL A 611 17.55 31.67 -15.65
CA VAL A 611 18.55 32.59 -15.09
C VAL A 611 18.39 33.95 -15.75
N VAL A 612 18.10 34.97 -14.94
CA VAL A 612 17.94 36.36 -15.39
C VAL A 612 19.20 37.13 -15.03
N ILE A 613 19.95 37.56 -16.03
CA ILE A 613 21.17 38.38 -15.89
C ILE A 613 20.84 39.84 -16.16
N THR A 614 21.09 40.69 -15.17
CA THR A 614 20.74 42.12 -15.22
C THR A 614 21.93 43.02 -15.53
N GLY A 615 23.15 42.53 -15.35
CA GLY A 615 24.36 43.29 -15.62
C GLY A 615 25.61 42.42 -15.67
N ARG A 616 26.71 43.05 -16.09
CA ARG A 616 28.04 42.45 -16.20
C ARG A 616 29.09 43.41 -15.66
N SER A 617 30.00 42.89 -14.84
CA SER A 617 31.19 43.60 -14.34
C SER A 617 32.42 42.72 -14.61
N GLY A 618 33.28 43.14 -15.55
CA GLY A 618 34.43 42.35 -16.00
C GLY A 618 34.01 40.99 -16.60
N GLU A 619 34.51 39.90 -16.02
CA GLU A 619 34.18 38.51 -16.40
C GLU A 619 32.99 37.91 -15.64
N THR A 620 32.37 38.69 -14.77
CA THR A 620 31.26 38.22 -13.92
C THR A 620 29.95 38.87 -14.30
N PHE A 621 28.87 38.10 -14.16
CA PHE A 621 27.49 38.51 -14.40
C PHE A 621 26.72 38.58 -13.09
N THR A 622 25.84 39.57 -12.97
CA THR A 622 24.97 39.72 -11.81
C THR A 622 23.56 39.29 -12.20
N SER A 623 22.96 38.40 -11.41
CA SER A 623 21.56 38.01 -11.60
C SER A 623 20.59 38.96 -10.90
N ALA A 624 19.31 38.90 -11.26
CA ALA A 624 18.25 39.69 -10.60
C ALA A 624 18.16 39.46 -9.08
N GLY A 625 18.60 38.30 -8.58
CA GLY A 625 18.67 37.99 -7.15
C GLY A 625 19.98 38.40 -6.46
N GLY A 626 20.86 39.16 -7.13
CA GLY A 626 22.14 39.61 -6.59
C GLY A 626 23.26 38.57 -6.61
N LYS A 627 23.02 37.35 -7.14
CA LYS A 627 24.04 36.31 -7.22
C LYS A 627 25.04 36.64 -8.34
N CYS A 628 26.33 36.43 -8.04
CA CYS A 628 27.41 36.53 -9.02
C CYS A 628 27.56 35.22 -9.80
N TRP A 629 27.68 35.31 -11.13
CA TRP A 629 27.80 34.20 -12.06
C TRP A 629 29.04 34.38 -12.91
N THR A 630 29.94 33.38 -12.91
CA THR A 630 31.04 33.34 -13.87
C THR A 630 30.58 32.72 -15.20
N VAL A 631 31.33 32.96 -16.28
CA VAL A 631 31.06 32.30 -17.58
C VAL A 631 31.02 30.77 -17.42
N GLN A 632 31.93 30.20 -16.62
CA GLN A 632 31.94 28.76 -16.38
C GLN A 632 30.67 28.28 -15.66
N MET A 633 30.18 29.01 -14.65
CA MET A 633 28.93 28.65 -13.98
C MET A 633 27.71 28.71 -14.91
N LEU A 634 27.71 29.63 -15.88
CA LEU A 634 26.65 29.71 -16.89
C LEU A 634 26.76 28.56 -17.91
N LYS A 635 27.98 28.18 -18.32
CA LYS A 635 28.22 26.98 -19.14
C LYS A 635 27.73 25.72 -18.43
N ASP A 636 28.11 25.54 -17.16
CA ASP A 636 27.67 24.42 -16.31
C ASP A 636 26.12 24.38 -16.25
N HIS A 637 25.47 25.53 -16.03
CA HIS A 637 24.00 25.63 -15.97
C HIS A 637 23.31 25.32 -17.31
N VAL A 638 23.88 25.77 -18.43
CA VAL A 638 23.39 25.43 -19.78
C VAL A 638 23.55 23.93 -20.05
N SER A 639 24.68 23.34 -19.66
CA SER A 639 24.90 21.90 -19.72
C SER A 639 23.89 21.12 -18.87
N ASP A 640 23.50 21.63 -17.70
CA ASP A 640 22.45 21.05 -16.88
C ASP A 640 21.08 21.10 -17.58
N ILE A 641 20.74 22.22 -18.24
CA ILE A 641 19.52 22.32 -19.06
C ILE A 641 19.52 21.27 -20.16
N ILE A 642 20.58 21.22 -20.98
CA ILE A 642 20.66 20.28 -22.13
C ILE A 642 20.59 18.82 -21.66
N SER A 643 21.13 18.53 -20.49
CA SER A 643 21.10 17.19 -19.88
C SER A 643 19.75 16.82 -19.27
N GLY A 644 18.75 17.70 -19.34
CA GLY A 644 17.39 17.43 -18.90
C GLY A 644 17.10 17.77 -17.43
N SER A 645 18.03 18.40 -16.71
CA SER A 645 17.88 18.68 -15.26
C SER A 645 16.64 19.51 -14.90
N PHE A 646 16.15 20.30 -15.86
CA PHE A 646 15.00 21.19 -15.70
C PHE A 646 13.80 20.82 -16.59
N SER A 647 13.90 19.72 -17.33
CA SER A 647 12.85 19.21 -18.21
C SER A 647 11.84 18.35 -17.43
N GLN A 648 10.55 18.44 -17.79
CA GLN A 648 9.48 17.75 -17.04
C GLN A 648 9.63 16.22 -16.95
N HIS A 649 10.32 15.60 -17.91
CA HIS A 649 10.51 14.15 -17.98
C HIS A 649 11.98 13.73 -17.84
N GLY A 650 12.90 14.67 -17.58
CA GLY A 650 14.33 14.40 -17.52
C GLY A 650 14.96 14.06 -18.88
N GLU A 651 14.24 14.25 -19.98
CA GLU A 651 14.74 14.10 -21.34
C GLU A 651 15.68 15.24 -21.72
N GLN A 652 16.49 15.03 -22.77
CA GLN A 652 17.35 16.09 -23.32
C GLN A 652 16.53 17.33 -23.69
N ASP A 653 17.03 18.50 -23.32
CA ASP A 653 16.37 19.80 -23.53
C ASP A 653 17.23 20.72 -24.42
N ILE A 654 16.67 21.85 -24.81
CA ILE A 654 17.38 22.92 -25.50
C ILE A 654 17.45 24.12 -24.54
N ALA A 655 18.67 24.60 -24.29
CA ALA A 655 18.86 25.87 -23.58
C ALA A 655 18.86 27.00 -24.59
N TYR A 656 18.08 28.05 -24.35
CA TYR A 656 18.06 29.21 -25.24
C TYR A 656 18.17 30.52 -24.48
N ILE A 657 18.69 31.54 -25.16
CA ILE A 657 19.01 32.85 -24.61
C ILE A 657 18.16 33.90 -25.29
N GLU A 658 17.54 34.74 -24.48
CA GLU A 658 16.75 35.89 -24.93
C GLU A 658 17.36 37.20 -24.40
N PRO A 659 17.10 38.33 -25.06
CA PRO A 659 17.37 39.64 -24.47
C PRO A 659 16.63 39.83 -23.14
N LEU A 660 17.19 40.66 -22.26
CA LEU A 660 16.48 41.06 -21.05
C LEU A 660 15.35 42.05 -21.42
N ILE A 661 14.11 41.59 -21.30
CA ILE A 661 12.91 42.40 -21.49
C ILE A 661 12.85 43.48 -20.41
N ARG A 662 12.64 44.74 -20.81
CA ARG A 662 12.51 45.87 -19.89
C ARG A 662 11.04 46.22 -19.76
N GLN A 663 10.49 46.04 -18.57
CA GLN A 663 9.08 46.28 -18.32
C GLN A 663 8.66 47.73 -18.64
N ASP A 664 7.49 47.90 -19.23
CA ASP A 664 6.86 49.21 -19.45
C ASP A 664 6.78 50.04 -18.15
N SER A 665 7.07 51.34 -18.25
CA SER A 665 7.17 52.25 -17.11
C SER A 665 5.88 52.34 -16.29
N ARG A 666 4.70 52.17 -16.92
CA ARG A 666 3.40 52.17 -16.23
C ARG A 666 3.26 50.94 -15.35
N LEU A 667 3.67 49.76 -15.82
CA LEU A 667 3.67 48.54 -15.00
C LEU A 667 4.79 48.58 -13.94
N GLN A 668 5.93 49.20 -14.27
CA GLN A 668 7.04 49.38 -13.33
C GLN A 668 6.65 50.22 -12.11
N SER A 669 5.69 51.14 -12.25
CA SER A 669 5.13 51.89 -11.12
C SER A 669 4.36 51.00 -10.12
N LEU A 670 3.79 49.88 -10.57
CA LEU A 670 3.10 48.91 -9.71
C LEU A 670 4.08 47.93 -9.09
N ALA A 671 4.93 47.34 -9.93
CA ALA A 671 5.87 46.28 -9.56
C ALA A 671 7.26 46.57 -10.18
N PRO A 672 8.15 47.30 -9.46
CA PRO A 672 9.45 47.68 -9.96
C PRO A 672 10.46 46.53 -9.98
N GLY A 673 10.22 45.49 -9.18
CA GLY A 673 11.06 44.30 -9.10
C GLY A 673 10.49 43.12 -9.89
N GLY A 674 11.03 42.88 -11.09
CA GLY A 674 10.68 41.72 -11.91
C GLY A 674 9.97 42.05 -13.22
N LEU A 675 9.38 41.03 -13.84
CA LEU A 675 8.56 41.15 -15.06
C LEU A 675 7.15 40.62 -14.78
N ALA A 676 6.18 41.53 -14.86
CA ALA A 676 4.76 41.22 -14.85
C ALA A 676 4.35 40.62 -16.19
N ASP A 677 3.40 39.71 -16.13
CA ASP A 677 2.83 39.10 -17.32
C ASP A 677 1.29 39.11 -17.23
N ILE A 678 0.66 39.14 -18.40
CA ILE A 678 -0.78 39.13 -18.58
C ILE A 678 -1.12 37.77 -19.16
N ARG A 679 -1.86 36.98 -18.39
CA ARG A 679 -2.40 35.72 -18.87
C ARG A 679 -3.77 35.94 -19.46
N VAL A 680 -3.91 35.67 -20.74
CA VAL A 680 -5.17 35.73 -21.49
C VAL A 680 -5.60 34.31 -21.85
N ILE A 681 -6.79 33.90 -21.45
CA ILE A 681 -7.36 32.60 -21.83
C ILE A 681 -8.23 32.78 -23.07
N VAL A 682 -7.95 31.97 -24.08
CA VAL A 682 -8.65 31.96 -25.35
C VAL A 682 -9.27 30.58 -25.58
N ALA A 683 -10.56 30.56 -25.92
CA ALA A 683 -11.29 29.36 -26.31
C ALA A 683 -12.01 29.62 -27.63
N ASN A 684 -11.87 28.72 -28.60
CA ASN A 684 -12.41 28.85 -29.97
C ASN A 684 -12.13 30.23 -30.59
N LYS A 685 -10.90 30.74 -30.41
CA LYS A 685 -10.46 32.07 -30.90
C LYS A 685 -11.16 33.28 -30.25
N VAL A 686 -11.93 33.07 -29.19
CA VAL A 686 -12.55 34.14 -28.38
C VAL A 686 -11.81 34.25 -27.05
N VAL A 687 -11.51 35.48 -26.64
CA VAL A 687 -10.92 35.74 -25.31
C VAL A 687 -12.02 35.62 -24.26
N ILE A 688 -11.84 34.72 -23.29
CA ILE A 688 -12.86 34.41 -22.29
C ILE A 688 -12.50 34.89 -20.88
N ALA A 689 -11.21 35.05 -20.59
CA ALA A 689 -10.74 35.55 -19.30
C ALA A 689 -9.33 36.14 -19.42
N ALA A 690 -8.99 37.07 -18.54
CA ALA A 690 -7.65 37.62 -18.43
C ALA A 690 -7.30 38.02 -16.99
N MET A 691 -6.03 37.83 -16.63
CA MET A 691 -5.48 38.30 -15.37
C MET A 691 -4.06 38.84 -15.57
N LEU A 692 -3.70 39.89 -14.83
CA LEU A 692 -2.34 40.36 -14.67
C LEU A 692 -1.70 39.62 -13.49
N ARG A 693 -0.49 39.08 -13.68
CA ARG A 693 0.33 38.49 -12.64
C ARG A 693 1.46 39.45 -12.30
N LEU A 694 1.44 39.98 -11.07
CA LEU A 694 2.43 40.94 -10.59
C LEU A 694 3.46 40.25 -9.69
N PRO A 695 4.76 40.40 -9.97
CA PRO A 695 5.81 39.86 -9.12
C PRO A 695 5.89 40.60 -7.78
N THR A 696 6.37 39.91 -6.75
CA THR A 696 6.63 40.46 -5.42
C THR A 696 8.07 40.15 -4.99
N ALA A 697 8.53 40.78 -3.92
CA ALA A 697 9.79 40.43 -3.27
C ALA A 697 9.79 38.95 -2.84
N LYS A 698 8.65 38.45 -2.34
CA LYS A 698 8.47 37.04 -1.95
C LYS A 698 8.60 36.08 -3.13
N SER A 699 8.14 36.49 -4.32
CA SER A 699 8.29 35.70 -5.55
C SER A 699 9.63 35.91 -6.27
N GLN A 700 10.57 36.64 -5.66
CA GLN A 700 11.90 36.95 -6.22
C GLN A 700 11.82 37.58 -7.62
N GLY A 701 10.83 38.44 -7.85
CA GLY A 701 10.65 39.11 -9.13
C GLY A 701 9.98 38.25 -10.22
N LYS A 702 9.44 37.08 -9.89
CA LYS A 702 8.73 36.19 -10.84
C LYS A 702 7.21 36.32 -10.74
N ALA A 703 6.52 36.36 -11.86
CA ALA A 703 5.05 36.39 -11.94
C ALA A 703 4.40 34.99 -11.78
N ASN A 704 4.77 34.27 -10.72
CA ASN A 704 4.22 32.96 -10.39
C ASN A 704 3.38 33.01 -9.09
N LEU A 705 2.07 32.78 -9.22
CA LEU A 705 1.11 32.85 -8.10
C LEU A 705 1.45 31.90 -6.95
N HIS A 706 2.00 30.71 -7.25
CA HIS A 706 2.41 29.74 -6.23
C HIS A 706 3.63 30.21 -5.45
N GLN A 707 4.51 31.00 -6.07
CA GLN A 707 5.70 31.59 -5.44
C GLN A 707 5.39 32.92 -4.73
N GLY A 708 4.12 33.32 -4.64
CA GLY A 708 3.71 34.54 -3.94
C GLY A 708 3.57 35.77 -4.83
N ALA A 709 3.42 35.61 -6.15
CA ALA A 709 2.97 36.69 -7.02
C ALA A 709 1.48 37.01 -6.78
N ILE A 710 1.08 38.24 -7.10
CA ILE A 710 -0.30 38.70 -7.02
C ILE A 710 -1.00 38.37 -8.34
N GLY A 711 -2.24 37.89 -8.27
CA GLY A 711 -3.13 37.79 -9.42
C GLY A 711 -4.14 38.93 -9.37
N ALA A 712 -4.18 39.77 -10.39
CA ALA A 712 -5.14 40.85 -10.56
C ALA A 712 -6.06 40.57 -11.75
N SER A 713 -7.37 40.62 -11.52
CA SER A 713 -8.41 40.43 -12.51
C SER A 713 -8.45 41.60 -13.48
N VAL A 714 -8.51 41.30 -14.79
CA VAL A 714 -8.62 42.31 -15.85
C VAL A 714 -10.02 42.30 -16.44
N CYS A 715 -10.67 43.47 -16.50
CA CYS A 715 -11.93 43.65 -17.22
C CYS A 715 -11.68 43.58 -18.73
N LEU A 716 -12.37 42.68 -19.43
CA LEU A 716 -12.15 42.46 -20.87
C LEU A 716 -12.54 43.66 -21.74
N GLU A 717 -13.60 44.40 -21.39
CA GLU A 717 -14.03 45.56 -22.18
C GLU A 717 -13.10 46.76 -22.00
N SER A 718 -12.66 47.03 -20.76
CA SER A 718 -11.97 48.28 -20.41
C SER A 718 -10.46 48.15 -20.21
N GLY A 719 -9.93 46.93 -20.04
CA GLY A 719 -8.53 46.70 -19.67
C GLY A 719 -8.18 47.13 -18.24
N LYS A 720 -9.17 47.52 -17.43
CA LYS A 720 -8.97 47.95 -16.04
C LYS A 720 -8.85 46.76 -15.10
N LEU A 721 -7.95 46.89 -14.12
CA LEU A 721 -7.85 45.97 -13.01
C LEU A 721 -9.04 46.17 -12.06
N THR A 722 -9.75 45.10 -11.72
CA THR A 722 -10.94 45.19 -10.86
C THR A 722 -10.67 44.67 -9.45
N HIS A 723 -10.08 43.50 -9.33
CA HIS A 723 -9.80 42.83 -8.06
C HIS A 723 -8.38 42.27 -8.09
N ALA A 724 -7.71 42.24 -6.94
CA ALA A 724 -6.42 41.57 -6.80
C ALA A 724 -6.45 40.58 -5.62
N SER A 725 -5.69 39.49 -5.77
CA SER A 725 -5.59 38.42 -4.79
C SER A 725 -4.16 37.90 -4.64
N LEU A 726 -3.77 37.58 -3.41
CA LEU A 726 -2.49 36.97 -3.08
C LEU A 726 -2.78 35.75 -2.19
N GLN A 727 -2.48 34.56 -2.71
CA GLN A 727 -2.75 33.28 -2.03
C GLN A 727 -4.21 33.17 -1.52
N GLY A 728 -5.17 33.61 -2.34
CA GLY A 728 -6.61 33.55 -2.04
C GLY A 728 -7.15 34.67 -1.14
N LYS A 729 -6.29 35.57 -0.63
CA LYS A 729 -6.72 36.75 0.13
C LYS A 729 -6.84 37.96 -0.80
N SER A 730 -7.95 38.68 -0.72
CA SER A 730 -8.14 39.91 -1.50
C SER A 730 -7.21 41.02 -1.01
N LEU A 731 -6.70 41.82 -1.95
CA LEU A 731 -5.89 43.00 -1.67
C LEU A 731 -6.28 44.16 -2.58
N ASN A 732 -6.13 45.37 -2.07
CA ASN A 732 -6.35 46.61 -2.82
C ASN A 732 -5.04 47.27 -3.26
N ARG A 733 -3.96 47.04 -2.50
CA ARG A 733 -2.63 47.65 -2.71
C ARG A 733 -1.54 46.59 -2.81
N HIS A 734 -0.53 46.85 -3.63
CA HIS A 734 0.64 46.00 -3.75
C HIS A 734 1.41 45.99 -2.40
N PRO A 735 1.78 44.81 -1.86
CA PRO A 735 2.36 44.68 -0.53
C PRO A 735 3.75 45.33 -0.42
N ASP A 736 4.54 45.32 -1.49
CA ASP A 736 5.91 45.83 -1.45
C ASP A 736 6.02 47.33 -1.83
N THR A 737 5.06 47.87 -2.58
CA THR A 737 5.14 49.24 -3.14
C THR A 737 4.04 50.16 -2.64
N GLY A 738 2.97 49.61 -2.03
CA GLY A 738 1.79 50.38 -1.63
C GLY A 738 0.92 50.87 -2.80
N ALA A 739 1.30 50.57 -4.05
CA ALA A 739 0.61 51.02 -5.25
C ALA A 739 -0.83 50.47 -5.28
N GLU A 740 -1.77 51.31 -5.68
CA GLU A 740 -3.17 50.93 -5.79
C GLU A 740 -3.39 50.09 -7.05
N LEU A 741 -3.99 48.91 -6.88
CA LEU A 741 -4.13 47.95 -7.98
C LEU A 741 -5.47 48.12 -8.70
N ALA A 742 -6.56 48.33 -7.95
CA ALA A 742 -7.88 48.50 -8.55
C ALA A 742 -7.95 49.80 -9.36
N GLY A 743 -8.57 49.76 -10.53
CA GLY A 743 -8.73 50.91 -11.43
C GLY A 743 -7.54 51.17 -12.35
N PHE A 744 -6.37 50.56 -12.12
CA PHE A 744 -5.24 50.67 -13.04
C PHE A 744 -5.62 50.14 -14.43
N THR A 745 -5.33 50.90 -15.48
CA THR A 745 -5.65 50.52 -16.87
C THR A 745 -4.41 49.92 -17.52
N LEU A 746 -4.51 48.69 -18.02
CA LEU A 746 -3.42 48.04 -18.72
C LEU A 746 -3.12 48.77 -20.03
N PRO A 747 -1.85 49.08 -20.32
CA PRO A 747 -1.48 49.67 -21.59
C PRO A 747 -1.57 48.66 -22.72
N TYR A 748 -1.81 49.14 -23.95
CA TYR A 748 -1.94 48.32 -25.16
C TYR A 748 -3.03 47.24 -25.09
N TRP A 749 -4.10 47.46 -24.30
CA TRP A 749 -5.10 46.42 -24.06
C TRP A 749 -5.82 45.93 -25.34
N PRO A 750 -6.26 46.81 -26.27
CA PRO A 750 -6.83 46.35 -27.53
C PRO A 750 -5.87 45.49 -28.36
N GLU A 751 -4.59 45.88 -28.41
CA GLU A 751 -3.53 45.16 -29.11
C GLU A 751 -3.27 43.79 -28.47
N ILE A 752 -3.26 43.69 -27.14
CA ILE A 752 -3.09 42.45 -26.39
C ILE A 752 -4.24 41.46 -26.67
N LEU A 753 -5.48 41.95 -26.73
CA LEU A 753 -6.64 41.13 -27.09
C LEU A 753 -6.54 40.64 -28.54
N HIS A 754 -6.15 41.50 -29.47
CA HIS A 754 -5.94 41.13 -30.87
C HIS A 754 -4.84 40.08 -31.00
N MET A 755 -3.67 40.34 -30.41
CA MET A 755 -2.52 39.44 -30.37
C MET A 755 -2.89 38.06 -29.81
N SER A 756 -3.66 38.01 -28.73
CA SER A 756 -4.11 36.73 -28.14
C SER A 756 -5.01 35.92 -29.08
N ARG A 757 -5.86 36.59 -29.88
CA ARG A 757 -6.72 35.93 -30.88
C ARG A 757 -5.89 35.43 -32.06
N GLU A 758 -4.89 36.20 -32.51
CA GLU A 758 -3.98 35.77 -33.56
C GLU A 758 -3.11 34.59 -33.09
N CYS A 759 -2.67 34.56 -31.82
CA CYS A 759 -2.00 33.37 -31.26
C CYS A 759 -2.87 32.11 -31.38
N ALA A 760 -4.17 32.22 -31.12
CA ALA A 760 -5.12 31.12 -31.26
C ALA A 760 -5.42 30.72 -32.72
N ARG A 761 -5.04 31.56 -33.69
CA ARG A 761 -5.12 31.25 -35.13
C ARG A 761 -3.82 30.61 -35.62
N ALA A 762 -2.68 31.15 -35.18
CA ALA A 762 -1.35 30.65 -35.51
C ALA A 762 -1.10 29.26 -34.91
N MET A 763 -1.53 29.07 -33.65
CA MET A 763 -1.50 27.77 -32.98
C MET A 763 -2.88 27.11 -33.14
N PRO A 764 -2.99 25.92 -33.74
CA PRO A 764 -4.27 25.23 -33.95
C PRO A 764 -4.84 24.60 -32.65
N LEU A 765 -4.89 25.38 -31.58
CA LEU A 765 -5.45 25.00 -30.28
C LEU A 765 -6.84 25.62 -30.12
N GLY A 766 -7.86 24.80 -29.87
CA GLY A 766 -9.18 25.30 -29.52
C GLY A 766 -9.28 25.85 -28.09
N TYR A 767 -8.33 25.55 -27.21
CA TYR A 767 -8.21 26.13 -25.88
C TYR A 767 -6.74 26.37 -25.48
N LEU A 768 -6.38 27.60 -25.16
CA LEU A 768 -5.02 27.98 -24.78
C LEU A 768 -5.00 29.15 -23.79
N GLY A 769 -3.89 29.27 -23.06
CA GLY A 769 -3.52 30.49 -22.35
C GLY A 769 -2.33 31.14 -23.03
N VAL A 770 -2.41 32.43 -23.33
CA VAL A 770 -1.33 33.24 -23.88
C VAL A 770 -0.76 34.09 -22.75
N ASP A 771 0.54 34.01 -22.53
CA ASP A 771 1.24 34.82 -21.54
C ASP A 771 1.97 35.95 -22.24
N ILE A 772 1.63 37.20 -21.92
CA ILE A 772 2.10 38.38 -22.62
C ILE A 772 2.78 39.32 -21.62
N CYS A 773 3.98 39.80 -21.92
CA CYS A 773 4.57 40.92 -21.19
C CYS A 773 4.53 42.19 -22.03
N ILE A 774 4.80 43.34 -21.41
CA ILE A 774 4.87 44.62 -22.12
C ILE A 774 6.27 45.18 -21.94
N ASP A 775 7.02 45.21 -23.04
CA ASP A 775 8.35 45.81 -23.12
C ASP A 775 8.25 47.33 -23.32
N GLN A 776 9.20 48.06 -22.73
CA GLN A 776 9.26 49.52 -22.76
C GLN A 776 9.46 50.08 -24.18
N GLN A 777 10.15 49.36 -25.07
CA GLN A 777 10.46 49.81 -26.43
C GLN A 777 9.61 49.09 -27.48
N GLN A 778 9.42 47.78 -27.32
CA GLN A 778 8.76 46.93 -28.32
C GLN A 778 7.24 46.79 -28.10
N GLY A 779 6.72 47.23 -26.94
CA GLY A 779 5.32 47.04 -26.60
C GLY A 779 4.99 45.59 -26.20
N PRO A 780 3.78 45.09 -26.47
CA PRO A 780 3.37 43.73 -26.08
C PRO A 780 4.20 42.65 -26.77
N LEU A 781 4.66 41.67 -26.01
CA LEU A 781 5.42 40.51 -26.49
C LEU A 781 4.86 39.21 -25.89
N VAL A 782 4.64 38.19 -26.72
CA VAL A 782 4.20 36.87 -26.26
C VAL A 782 5.38 36.09 -25.68
N LEU A 783 5.30 35.76 -24.39
CA LEU A 783 6.32 34.99 -23.67
C LEU A 783 6.18 33.48 -23.91
N GLU A 784 4.95 32.95 -23.78
CA GLU A 784 4.65 31.54 -23.98
C GLU A 784 3.16 31.31 -24.30
N VAL A 785 2.88 30.19 -24.97
CA VAL A 785 1.52 29.68 -25.21
C VAL A 785 1.37 28.36 -24.46
N ASN A 786 0.37 28.31 -23.57
CA ASN A 786 0.08 27.16 -22.73
C ASN A 786 -1.18 26.44 -23.26
N GLY A 787 -1.05 25.21 -23.76
CA GLY A 787 -2.20 24.39 -24.19
C GLY A 787 -3.02 23.78 -23.03
N ARG A 788 -2.61 23.99 -21.77
CA ARG A 788 -3.27 23.47 -20.55
C ARG A 788 -3.30 24.52 -19.43
N PRO A 789 -3.85 25.72 -19.66
CA PRO A 789 -3.76 26.81 -18.72
C PRO A 789 -4.42 26.47 -17.37
N GLY A 790 -3.87 27.05 -16.29
CA GLY A 790 -4.31 26.83 -14.92
C GLY A 790 -5.68 27.46 -14.63
N LEU A 791 -6.40 26.90 -13.65
CA LEU A 791 -7.76 27.33 -13.29
C LEU A 791 -7.82 28.39 -12.18
N GLU A 792 -6.67 28.87 -11.69
CA GLU A 792 -6.62 29.85 -10.59
C GLU A 792 -7.20 31.21 -10.98
N ILE A 793 -7.27 31.50 -12.29
CA ILE A 793 -7.90 32.70 -12.81
C ILE A 793 -9.35 32.86 -12.34
N GLN A 794 -10.08 31.77 -12.11
CA GLN A 794 -11.45 31.80 -11.59
C GLN A 794 -11.51 32.43 -10.20
N ASN A 795 -10.55 32.08 -9.34
CA ASN A 795 -10.42 32.67 -7.99
C ASN A 795 -9.99 34.13 -8.06
N VAL A 796 -9.07 34.48 -8.97
CA VAL A 796 -8.59 35.86 -9.14
C VAL A 796 -9.71 36.77 -9.64
N GLN A 797 -10.46 36.34 -10.65
CA GLN A 797 -11.57 37.09 -11.22
C GLN A 797 -12.83 37.08 -10.35
N GLN A 798 -12.88 36.18 -9.34
CA GLN A 798 -14.09 35.92 -8.56
C GLN A 798 -15.30 35.58 -9.46
N LYS A 799 -15.02 34.95 -10.60
CA LYS A 799 -15.98 34.58 -11.65
C LYS A 799 -15.60 33.22 -12.23
N SER A 800 -16.60 32.37 -12.41
CA SER A 800 -16.40 31.02 -12.90
C SER A 800 -16.31 30.98 -14.42
N LEU A 801 -15.46 30.08 -14.92
CA LEU A 801 -15.49 29.70 -16.32
C LEU A 801 -16.66 28.74 -16.51
N THR A 802 -17.50 28.97 -17.51
CA THR A 802 -18.68 28.12 -17.81
C THR A 802 -18.53 27.45 -19.17
N ARG A 803 -19.26 26.34 -19.42
CA ARG A 803 -19.23 25.63 -20.71
C ARG A 803 -19.56 26.52 -21.91
N GLU A 804 -20.39 27.55 -21.75
CA GLU A 804 -20.74 28.51 -22.81
C GLU A 804 -19.53 29.26 -23.36
N HIS A 805 -18.51 29.52 -22.52
CA HIS A 805 -17.26 30.12 -22.96
C HIS A 805 -16.47 29.20 -23.91
N PHE A 806 -16.67 27.88 -23.84
CA PHE A 806 -15.94 26.87 -24.61
C PHE A 806 -16.76 26.25 -25.74
N TYR A 807 -18.09 26.34 -25.65
CA TYR A 807 -19.06 25.82 -26.61
C TYR A 807 -20.16 26.87 -26.77
N PRO A 808 -19.89 28.00 -27.46
CA PRO A 808 -20.95 28.94 -27.77
C PRO A 808 -22.05 28.18 -28.53
N GLN A 809 -23.30 28.31 -28.07
CA GLN A 809 -24.42 27.71 -28.78
C GLN A 809 -24.45 28.32 -30.19
N VAL A 810 -24.34 27.47 -31.21
CA VAL A 810 -24.67 27.88 -32.57
C VAL A 810 -26.16 28.18 -32.53
N GLU A 811 -26.55 29.43 -32.74
CA GLU A 811 -27.96 29.75 -32.98
C GLU A 811 -28.46 28.82 -34.10
N PRO A 812 -29.60 28.13 -33.93
CA PRO A 812 -30.16 27.36 -35.01
C PRO A 812 -30.46 28.33 -36.16
N VAL A 813 -29.74 28.14 -37.28
CA VAL A 813 -29.94 28.87 -38.54
C VAL A 813 -31.35 28.63 -39.07
#